data_AF-A0A660PYF2-F1
#
_entry.id   AF-A0A660PYF2-F1
#
_cell.length_a   1.000
_cell.length_b   1.000
_cell.length_c   1.000
_cell.angle_alpha   90.00
_cell.angle_beta   90.00
_cell.angle_gamma   90.00
#
_symmetry.space_group_name_H-M   'P 1'
#
loop_
_entity.id
_entity.type
_entity.pdbx_description
1 polymer ?
#
loop_
_entity_poly.entity_id
_entity_poly.type
_entity_poly.pdbx_seq_one_letter_code
_entity_poly.pdbx_strand_id
1 'polypeptide(L)'
;MVKSINVTPLPVLAVFVILLSLMAGAVFADAGHEKIEAGSDWCGTMKIWEQTQLEYYGKVSKDCAAEGSCDYPIWRDPWIPEVDDAIMYVRLVVHVLAEDDGSNVITDSAETWAQIDNLNAAYAPWRIQFLAEVDQINSSQWRILDENEQNTLKNNTAWNAGLYLNVWATEVTFNYSYGTFPWSPNAQSSTGGVIMGHFHWEYGLSSTFPHEVGHCFGLWHPFHGVTEVGSQGGPCGTCGEYPGCPNPDMRGDLCEDTPPTPLVEWCGDAGGNSTCGDQLPYGYTMPENYMGYTPNECRTMFTPQQGGRMRCWLDDALDSWVIPFNITPEEVFGPAPLEVQFDAITHKTPTSWDWDFDEGEISHEQSPFHTFADPGHRTITVDLHTSGDSYQRDYPHLISAYADTMKVAEVSGAVGQDVRVDINVHNYLELKTLTIPFHWADGPLLITKDSVVTTGLRTDYFELKTQLNDWPGDNRCTWELTCSNSGSQPYLAPGDGPVLSIWFSVDGGSGGCPVDIEGYIIWEPGFTTYPGMYTPEIINGGFGSGCCLPPSVGDLDQSSGEIGFNYDGADLSLMINGLFIDPTNGWDGICLDEADVDFSAPGRPVEDPLTIDGADLSVLIDALFVNPAHFLPSCDGTPNY
;
A
#
# COMPACT_ATOMS: atom_id res chain seq x y z
N MET A 1 -35.12 -26.85 -34.35
CA MET A 1 -34.85 -25.51 -34.89
C MET A 1 -33.47 -25.12 -34.42
N VAL A 2 -32.51 -25.16 -35.34
CA VAL A 2 -31.14 -24.70 -35.14
C VAL A 2 -31.10 -23.20 -35.46
N LYS A 3 -30.40 -22.41 -34.66
CA LYS A 3 -29.60 -21.29 -35.19
C LYS A 3 -28.44 -20.97 -34.26
N SER A 4 -27.31 -21.57 -34.59
CA SER A 4 -25.96 -21.11 -34.30
C SER A 4 -25.75 -19.67 -34.79
N ILE A 5 -25.06 -18.86 -34.00
CA ILE A 5 -24.32 -17.70 -34.52
C ILE A 5 -22.86 -17.89 -34.13
N ASN A 6 -22.05 -18.09 -35.16
CA ASN A 6 -20.60 -18.19 -35.12
C ASN A 6 -19.98 -16.91 -34.57
N VAL A 7 -19.05 -17.08 -33.63
CA VAL A 7 -18.01 -16.10 -33.33
C VAL A 7 -16.97 -16.23 -34.45
N THR A 8 -16.73 -15.14 -35.17
CA THR A 8 -15.56 -15.00 -36.06
C THR A 8 -14.66 -13.92 -35.45
N PRO A 9 -13.33 -14.12 -35.44
CA PRO A 9 -12.39 -13.17 -34.84
C PRO A 9 -12.19 -11.98 -35.79
N LEU A 10 -12.36 -10.76 -35.29
CA LEU A 10 -11.90 -9.55 -35.96
C LEU A 10 -10.40 -9.34 -35.71
N PRO A 11 -9.68 -8.72 -36.66
CA PRO A 11 -8.28 -9.05 -36.96
C PRO A 11 -7.25 -8.28 -36.14
N VAL A 12 -6.07 -8.89 -36.07
CA VAL A 12 -4.78 -8.47 -35.48
C VAL A 12 -4.23 -7.18 -36.12
N LEU A 13 -4.97 -6.07 -36.06
CA LEU A 13 -4.54 -4.79 -36.62
C LEU A 13 -4.84 -3.58 -35.71
N ALA A 14 -5.11 -3.81 -34.42
CA ALA A 14 -5.24 -2.76 -33.40
C ALA A 14 -4.10 -2.78 -32.35
N VAL A 15 -3.24 -3.81 -32.37
CA VAL A 15 -2.12 -3.95 -31.42
C VAL A 15 -0.85 -3.22 -31.88
N PHE A 16 -0.78 -2.80 -33.15
CA PHE A 16 0.41 -2.12 -33.70
C PHE A 16 0.40 -0.58 -33.61
N VAL A 17 -0.65 0.04 -33.07
CA VAL A 17 -0.71 1.50 -32.87
C VAL A 17 -0.51 1.90 -31.40
N ILE A 18 -0.65 0.97 -30.46
CA ILE A 18 -0.40 1.23 -29.02
C ILE A 18 1.08 1.05 -28.66
N LEU A 19 1.83 0.25 -29.43
CA LEU A 19 3.27 0.04 -29.24
C LEU A 19 4.16 1.17 -29.77
N LEU A 20 3.61 2.15 -30.51
CA LEU A 20 4.36 3.33 -30.97
C LEU A 20 4.10 4.60 -30.14
N SER A 21 3.07 4.63 -29.30
CA SER A 21 2.83 5.73 -28.35
C SER A 21 3.58 5.55 -27.02
N LEU A 22 4.02 4.33 -26.70
CA LEU A 22 4.86 4.02 -25.52
C LEU A 22 6.36 4.33 -25.72
N MET A 23 6.77 4.75 -26.92
CA MET A 23 8.16 5.17 -27.20
C MET A 23 8.31 6.69 -27.39
N ALA A 24 7.26 7.46 -27.12
CA ALA A 24 7.33 8.91 -27.01
C ALA A 24 7.26 9.33 -25.54
N GLY A 25 7.95 8.61 -24.65
CA GLY A 25 8.43 9.24 -23.43
C GLY A 25 9.30 10.40 -23.89
N ALA A 26 8.88 11.63 -23.59
CA ALA A 26 9.66 12.81 -23.89
C ALA A 26 11.09 12.54 -23.43
N VAL A 27 12.01 12.44 -24.38
CA VAL A 27 13.42 12.46 -24.10
C VAL A 27 13.66 13.85 -23.52
N PHE A 28 13.52 13.99 -22.21
CA PHE A 28 14.18 15.04 -21.46
C PHE A 28 15.66 14.74 -21.69
N ALA A 29 16.20 15.31 -22.76
CA ALA A 29 17.63 15.40 -22.92
C ALA A 29 18.09 16.12 -21.65
N ASP A 30 18.74 15.37 -20.78
CA ASP A 30 19.67 15.87 -19.77
C ASP A 30 20.68 16.72 -20.53
N ALA A 31 20.30 17.96 -20.76
CA ALA A 31 20.92 18.79 -21.77
C ALA A 31 22.11 19.49 -21.14
N GLY A 32 23.09 18.69 -20.70
CA GLY A 32 24.46 19.11 -20.43
C GLY A 32 24.63 20.31 -19.50
N HIS A 33 23.67 20.60 -18.64
CA HIS A 33 23.78 21.61 -17.60
C HIS A 33 24.12 20.89 -16.28
N GLU A 34 25.18 21.33 -15.61
CA GLU A 34 25.54 20.80 -14.30
C GLU A 34 24.48 21.25 -13.28
N LYS A 35 23.82 20.30 -12.63
CA LYS A 35 22.83 20.58 -11.58
C LYS A 35 23.44 21.43 -10.48
N ILE A 36 22.62 22.26 -9.87
CA ILE A 36 23.04 23.07 -8.73
C ILE A 36 23.29 22.17 -7.52
N GLU A 37 24.53 22.11 -7.03
CA GLU A 37 24.84 21.37 -5.79
C GLU A 37 24.06 21.97 -4.61
N ALA A 38 23.32 21.14 -3.88
CA ALA A 38 22.58 21.55 -2.70
C ALA A 38 23.50 22.24 -1.67
N GLY A 39 23.13 23.46 -1.24
CA GLY A 39 23.89 24.24 -0.26
C GLY A 39 25.08 25.04 -0.84
N SER A 40 25.20 25.13 -2.16
CA SER A 40 26.17 26.03 -2.80
C SER A 40 25.83 27.52 -2.52
N ASP A 41 26.85 28.40 -2.56
CA ASP A 41 26.68 29.83 -2.30
C ASP A 41 26.06 30.48 -3.55
N TRP A 42 24.75 30.76 -3.51
CA TRP A 42 23.99 31.42 -4.58
C TRP A 42 23.55 32.81 -4.12
N CYS A 43 23.74 33.78 -5.00
CA CYS A 43 23.30 35.14 -4.76
C CYS A 43 21.79 35.27 -5.03
N GLY A 44 21.24 34.36 -5.85
CA GLY A 44 19.83 34.18 -6.19
C GLY A 44 19.59 34.10 -7.69
N THR A 45 18.39 34.51 -8.13
CA THR A 45 18.04 34.67 -9.54
C THR A 45 17.75 36.15 -9.81
N MET A 46 18.41 36.73 -10.82
CA MET A 46 18.32 38.13 -11.29
C MET A 46 19.48 39.03 -10.82
N LYS A 47 20.57 38.92 -11.57
CA LYS A 47 21.82 39.70 -11.42
C LYS A 47 21.66 41.20 -11.17
N ILE A 48 20.69 41.87 -11.79
CA ILE A 48 20.48 43.33 -11.64
C ILE A 48 19.98 43.67 -10.23
N TRP A 49 19.02 42.90 -9.70
CA TRP A 49 18.46 43.11 -8.39
C TRP A 49 19.47 42.77 -7.30
N GLU A 50 20.17 41.65 -7.46
CA GLU A 50 21.22 41.23 -6.54
C GLU A 50 22.40 42.18 -6.51
N GLN A 51 22.86 42.70 -7.64
CA GLN A 51 23.92 43.71 -7.63
C GLN A 51 23.54 44.94 -6.80
N THR A 52 22.26 45.34 -6.83
CA THR A 52 21.74 46.48 -6.07
C THR A 52 21.60 46.16 -4.57
N GLN A 53 21.15 44.96 -4.21
CA GLN A 53 21.05 44.50 -2.81
C GLN A 53 22.42 44.18 -2.19
N LEU A 54 23.31 43.53 -2.93
CA LEU A 54 24.68 43.21 -2.50
C LEU A 54 25.49 44.49 -2.23
N GLU A 55 25.33 45.53 -3.07
CA GLU A 55 25.92 46.86 -2.81
C GLU A 55 25.34 47.53 -1.56
N TYR A 56 24.03 47.40 -1.31
CA TYR A 56 23.37 47.93 -0.11
C TYR A 56 23.83 47.24 1.18
N TYR A 57 24.10 45.93 1.15
CA TYR A 57 24.61 45.15 2.29
C TYR A 57 26.14 45.02 2.35
N GLY A 58 26.88 45.69 1.45
CA GLY A 58 28.35 45.70 1.44
C GLY A 58 29.02 44.38 1.02
N LYS A 59 28.29 43.50 0.32
CA LYS A 59 28.85 42.29 -0.32
C LYS A 59 29.31 42.63 -1.74
N VAL A 60 30.53 42.21 -2.11
CA VAL A 60 31.06 42.41 -3.48
C VAL A 60 30.58 41.26 -4.36
N SER A 61 30.15 41.52 -5.60
CA SER A 61 29.50 40.57 -6.53
C SER A 61 30.37 39.40 -7.05
N LYS A 62 31.35 38.92 -6.27
CA LYS A 62 32.40 38.01 -6.75
C LYS A 62 32.35 36.59 -6.15
N ASP A 63 31.44 36.31 -5.23
CA ASP A 63 31.51 35.07 -4.43
C ASP A 63 30.36 34.06 -4.66
N CYS A 64 29.36 34.35 -5.50
CA CYS A 64 28.26 33.39 -5.79
C CYS A 64 27.69 33.51 -7.23
N ALA A 65 27.03 32.45 -7.72
CA ALA A 65 26.29 32.45 -8.99
C ALA A 65 24.94 33.18 -8.83
N ALA A 66 24.47 33.87 -9.89
CA ALA A 66 23.33 34.83 -9.84
C ALA A 66 22.18 34.51 -10.83
N GLU A 67 22.30 33.41 -11.58
CA GLU A 67 21.33 32.97 -12.58
C GLU A 67 21.31 31.43 -12.60
N GLY A 68 20.16 30.82 -12.32
CA GLY A 68 19.95 29.38 -12.37
C GLY A 68 19.66 28.91 -13.79
N SER A 69 19.91 27.63 -14.09
CA SER A 69 19.54 27.06 -15.39
C SER A 69 18.05 27.25 -15.69
N CYS A 70 17.20 27.02 -14.69
CA CYS A 70 15.75 27.15 -14.77
C CYS A 70 15.21 28.58 -14.96
N ASP A 71 16.07 29.61 -14.96
CA ASP A 71 15.68 30.97 -15.32
C ASP A 71 15.73 31.22 -16.84
N TYR A 72 16.40 30.32 -17.57
CA TYR A 72 16.54 30.44 -19.02
C TYR A 72 15.43 29.65 -19.73
N PRO A 73 14.72 30.25 -20.70
CA PRO A 73 13.62 29.59 -21.41
C PRO A 73 14.00 28.26 -22.07
N ILE A 74 15.24 28.17 -22.59
CA ILE A 74 15.75 26.94 -23.23
C ILE A 74 15.82 25.75 -22.27
N TRP A 75 15.96 26.01 -20.96
CA TRP A 75 16.01 24.98 -19.92
C TRP A 75 14.66 24.85 -19.22
N ARG A 76 13.95 25.95 -18.99
CA ARG A 76 12.65 26.00 -18.31
C ARG A 76 11.50 25.43 -19.15
N ASP A 77 11.34 25.88 -20.39
CA ASP A 77 10.16 25.58 -21.20
C ASP A 77 9.99 24.10 -21.56
N PRO A 78 11.07 23.31 -21.76
CA PRO A 78 10.95 21.87 -21.88
C PRO A 78 10.28 21.18 -20.68
N TRP A 79 10.28 21.81 -19.49
CA TRP A 79 9.62 21.29 -18.29
C TRP A 79 8.14 21.66 -18.17
N ILE A 80 7.58 22.44 -19.09
CA ILE A 80 6.13 22.69 -19.12
C ILE A 80 5.44 21.36 -19.42
N PRO A 81 4.60 20.82 -18.51
CA PRO A 81 4.12 19.46 -18.64
C PRO A 81 2.96 19.34 -19.63
N GLU A 82 2.97 18.26 -20.39
CA GLU A 82 1.83 17.76 -21.14
C GLU A 82 0.96 16.84 -20.26
N VAL A 83 -0.25 16.50 -20.74
CA VAL A 83 -1.22 15.67 -19.99
C VAL A 83 -0.66 14.30 -19.59
N ASP A 84 0.19 13.71 -20.43
CA ASP A 84 0.71 12.36 -20.25
C ASP A 84 2.05 12.33 -19.49
N ASP A 85 2.65 13.48 -19.18
CA ASP A 85 3.93 13.54 -18.46
C ASP A 85 3.79 13.00 -17.03
N ALA A 86 4.85 12.39 -16.50
CA ALA A 86 4.81 11.85 -15.14
C ALA A 86 4.57 12.94 -14.08
N ILE A 87 3.83 12.55 -13.03
CA ILE A 87 3.59 13.38 -11.85
C ILE A 87 4.88 13.41 -11.01
N MET A 88 5.30 14.61 -10.60
CA MET A 88 6.34 14.82 -9.60
C MET A 88 5.70 14.78 -8.20
N TYR A 89 5.95 13.70 -7.48
CA TYR A 89 5.47 13.55 -6.11
C TYR A 89 6.46 14.18 -5.13
N VAL A 90 6.10 15.31 -4.54
CA VAL A 90 6.94 16.06 -3.60
C VAL A 90 6.62 15.65 -2.17
N ARG A 91 7.63 15.29 -1.39
CA ARG A 91 7.47 15.02 0.04
C ARG A 91 7.23 16.33 0.80
N LEU A 92 6.13 16.37 1.54
CA LEU A 92 5.70 17.53 2.31
C LEU A 92 5.45 17.09 3.75
N VAL A 93 5.88 17.89 4.72
CA VAL A 93 5.42 17.77 6.10
C VAL A 93 4.83 19.09 6.57
N VAL A 94 3.63 19.02 7.14
CA VAL A 94 2.95 20.14 7.78
C VAL A 94 3.02 19.95 9.28
N HIS A 95 3.78 20.81 9.94
CA HIS A 95 3.85 20.88 11.39
C HIS A 95 2.77 21.81 11.94
N VAL A 96 1.82 21.27 12.69
CA VAL A 96 0.77 22.01 13.37
C VAL A 96 1.13 22.23 14.84
N LEU A 97 1.16 23.49 15.27
CA LEU A 97 1.64 23.84 16.61
C LEU A 97 0.50 23.84 17.63
N ALA A 98 0.80 23.34 18.82
CA ALA A 98 -0.13 23.18 19.96
C ALA A 98 0.54 23.61 21.27
N GLU A 99 -0.26 23.70 22.34
CA GLU A 99 0.27 23.90 23.69
C GLU A 99 1.05 22.68 24.18
N ASP A 100 1.80 22.82 25.28
CA ASP A 100 2.66 21.75 25.82
C ASP A 100 1.90 20.45 26.16
N ASP A 101 0.61 20.54 26.50
CA ASP A 101 -0.25 19.39 26.80
C ASP A 101 -0.94 18.81 25.55
N GLY A 102 -0.64 19.35 24.36
CA GLY A 102 -1.25 18.98 23.09
C GLY A 102 -2.64 19.56 22.86
N SER A 103 -3.14 20.41 23.77
CA SER A 103 -4.39 21.14 23.59
C SER A 103 -4.20 22.40 22.75
N ASN A 104 -5.31 23.05 22.38
CA ASN A 104 -5.33 24.33 21.67
C ASN A 104 -4.44 24.33 20.41
N VAL A 105 -4.52 23.25 19.62
CA VAL A 105 -3.86 23.14 18.32
C VAL A 105 -4.31 24.28 17.42
N ILE A 106 -3.40 24.80 16.58
CA ILE A 106 -3.68 25.98 15.75
C ILE A 106 -4.84 25.78 14.76
N THR A 107 -5.09 24.54 14.38
CA THR A 107 -6.11 24.11 13.41
C THR A 107 -6.48 22.66 13.70
N ASP A 108 -7.66 22.24 13.29
CA ASP A 108 -8.00 20.83 13.36
C ASP A 108 -7.46 20.02 12.17
N SER A 109 -7.55 18.69 12.30
CA SER A 109 -7.04 17.78 11.28
C SER A 109 -7.78 17.93 9.94
N ALA A 110 -9.09 18.16 9.96
CA ALA A 110 -9.88 18.25 8.74
C ALA A 110 -9.56 19.52 7.96
N GLU A 111 -9.36 20.64 8.64
CA GLU A 111 -8.92 21.90 8.04
C GLU A 111 -7.50 21.79 7.46
N THR A 112 -6.59 21.14 8.18
CA THR A 112 -5.22 20.89 7.70
C THR A 112 -5.22 20.12 6.39
N TRP A 113 -5.98 19.02 6.34
CA TRP A 113 -6.10 18.23 5.12
C TRP A 113 -6.82 18.98 4.00
N ALA A 114 -7.81 19.82 4.31
CA ALA A 114 -8.45 20.68 3.29
C ALA A 114 -7.47 21.69 2.66
N GLN A 115 -6.53 22.24 3.43
CA GLN A 115 -5.47 23.11 2.88
C GLN A 115 -4.49 22.33 2.00
N ILE A 116 -4.13 21.10 2.39
CA ILE A 116 -3.28 20.20 1.60
C ILE A 116 -3.98 19.80 0.29
N ASP A 117 -5.27 19.50 0.34
CA ASP A 117 -6.07 19.19 -0.86
C ASP A 117 -6.16 20.40 -1.81
N ASN A 118 -6.33 21.61 -1.26
CA ASN A 118 -6.30 22.85 -2.03
C ASN A 118 -4.93 23.11 -2.67
N LEU A 119 -3.84 22.82 -1.94
CA LEU A 119 -2.48 22.85 -2.48
C LEU A 119 -2.35 21.86 -3.64
N ASN A 120 -2.74 20.60 -3.45
CA ASN A 120 -2.71 19.59 -4.51
C ASN A 120 -3.56 20.01 -5.73
N ALA A 121 -4.73 20.60 -5.53
CA ALA A 121 -5.57 21.08 -6.61
C ALA A 121 -4.92 22.22 -7.43
N ALA A 122 -4.23 23.16 -6.77
CA ALA A 122 -3.53 24.26 -7.44
C ALA A 122 -2.35 23.79 -8.30
N TYR A 123 -1.69 22.69 -7.90
CA TYR A 123 -0.48 22.16 -8.54
C TYR A 123 -0.75 21.00 -9.51
N ALA A 124 -1.93 20.36 -9.43
CA ALA A 124 -2.32 19.24 -10.29
C ALA A 124 -2.22 19.53 -11.81
N PRO A 125 -2.60 20.72 -12.33
CA PRO A 125 -2.42 21.04 -13.75
C PRO A 125 -0.95 21.00 -14.20
N TRP A 126 -0.02 21.20 -13.27
CA TRP A 126 1.43 21.20 -13.51
C TRP A 126 2.06 19.86 -13.19
N ARG A 127 1.24 18.80 -13.04
CA ARG A 127 1.69 17.43 -12.78
C ARG A 127 2.63 17.38 -11.56
N ILE A 128 2.33 18.19 -10.54
CA ILE A 128 3.00 18.19 -9.23
C ILE A 128 1.95 17.78 -8.21
N GLN A 129 2.30 16.84 -7.33
CA GLN A 129 1.44 16.38 -6.26
C GLN A 129 2.26 16.24 -4.98
N PHE A 130 1.69 16.64 -3.85
CA PHE A 130 2.33 16.58 -2.55
C PHE A 130 1.88 15.32 -1.82
N LEU A 131 2.84 14.48 -1.44
CA LEU A 131 2.63 13.42 -0.46
C LEU A 131 2.91 14.03 0.91
N ALA A 132 1.82 14.43 1.57
CA ALA A 132 1.88 15.17 2.81
C ALA A 132 1.81 14.24 4.03
N GLU A 133 2.62 14.56 5.03
CA GLU A 133 2.48 14.07 6.40
C GLU A 133 2.14 15.24 7.33
N VAL A 134 1.39 14.98 8.40
CA VAL A 134 1.03 15.99 9.40
C VAL A 134 1.65 15.61 10.73
N ASP A 135 2.42 16.53 11.29
CA ASP A 135 3.13 16.37 12.55
C ASP A 135 2.63 17.41 13.55
N GLN A 136 2.35 17.01 14.79
CA GLN A 136 1.92 17.93 15.84
C GLN A 136 3.08 18.26 16.78
N ILE A 137 3.42 19.54 16.87
CA ILE A 137 4.47 20.05 17.78
C ILE A 137 3.80 20.67 19.00
N ASN A 138 4.00 20.05 20.17
CA ASN A 138 3.50 20.55 21.45
C ASN A 138 4.54 21.49 22.08
N SER A 139 4.33 22.80 21.96
CA SER A 139 5.19 23.80 22.58
C SER A 139 4.45 25.12 22.79
N SER A 140 4.14 25.46 24.05
CA SER A 140 3.54 26.74 24.42
C SER A 140 4.42 27.95 24.04
N GLN A 141 5.75 27.75 23.98
CA GLN A 141 6.71 28.76 23.51
C GLN A 141 6.50 29.10 22.03
N TRP A 142 6.33 28.11 21.16
CA TRP A 142 6.21 28.35 19.72
C TRP A 142 4.77 28.44 19.23
N ARG A 143 3.80 28.12 20.09
CA ARG A 143 2.38 28.28 19.81
C ARG A 143 1.99 29.69 19.36
N ILE A 144 2.75 30.70 19.80
CA ILE A 144 2.78 32.05 19.23
C ILE A 144 4.24 32.38 18.91
N LEU A 145 4.59 32.37 17.63
CA LEU A 145 5.96 32.47 17.16
C LEU A 145 6.40 33.93 16.99
N ASP A 146 7.48 34.31 17.67
CA ASP A 146 8.16 35.57 17.43
C ASP A 146 9.12 35.50 16.24
N GLU A 147 9.33 36.63 15.55
CA GLU A 147 10.22 36.72 14.39
C GLU A 147 11.66 36.27 14.72
N ASN A 148 12.13 36.47 15.95
CA ASN A 148 13.47 36.07 16.39
C ASN A 148 13.58 34.57 16.76
N GLU A 149 12.46 33.88 16.92
CA GLU A 149 12.41 32.49 17.40
C GLU A 149 12.31 31.47 16.26
N GLN A 150 12.01 31.92 15.05
CA GLN A 150 11.78 31.07 13.87
C GLN A 150 12.89 30.06 13.64
N ASN A 151 14.16 30.51 13.61
CA ASN A 151 15.29 29.60 13.41
C ASN A 151 15.43 28.58 14.54
N THR A 152 15.06 28.95 15.77
CA THR A 152 15.08 28.03 16.91
C THR A 152 13.98 26.98 16.76
N LEU A 153 12.74 27.37 16.46
CA LEU A 153 11.66 26.43 16.15
C LEU A 153 12.09 25.44 15.05
N LYS A 154 12.49 25.99 13.91
CA LYS A 154 12.84 25.25 12.71
C LYS A 154 13.98 24.24 12.95
N ASN A 155 15.06 24.67 13.59
CA ASN A 155 16.19 23.79 13.93
C ASN A 155 15.85 22.64 14.88
N ASN A 156 14.81 22.79 15.71
CA ASN A 156 14.43 21.76 16.68
C ASN A 156 13.36 20.80 16.17
N THR A 157 12.66 21.16 15.10
CA THR A 157 11.41 20.48 14.72
C THR A 157 11.31 20.09 13.26
N ALA A 158 12.16 20.64 12.38
CA ALA A 158 12.21 20.23 10.99
C ALA A 158 12.44 18.72 10.89
N TRP A 159 11.66 18.05 10.05
CA TRP A 159 12.05 16.78 9.49
C TRP A 159 13.24 16.98 8.56
N ASN A 160 13.81 15.89 8.01
CA ASN A 160 14.97 15.98 7.15
C ASN A 160 14.72 16.93 5.96
N ALA A 161 15.21 18.16 6.07
CA ALA A 161 14.99 19.23 5.09
C ALA A 161 15.69 18.97 3.75
N GLY A 162 16.61 18.01 3.70
CA GLY A 162 17.13 17.49 2.44
C GLY A 162 16.13 16.61 1.69
N LEU A 163 15.10 16.08 2.34
CA LEU A 163 14.10 15.17 1.74
C LEU A 163 12.67 15.71 1.77
N TYR A 164 12.36 16.66 2.66
CA TYR A 164 11.00 17.15 2.87
C TYR A 164 10.94 18.67 2.74
N LEU A 165 9.90 19.16 2.05
CA LEU A 165 9.44 20.53 2.24
C LEU A 165 8.75 20.64 3.60
N ASN A 166 9.35 21.41 4.51
CA ASN A 166 8.81 21.61 5.86
C ASN A 166 7.92 22.86 5.88
N VAL A 167 6.73 22.74 6.43
CA VAL A 167 5.76 23.83 6.58
C VAL A 167 5.34 23.93 8.04
N TRP A 168 5.49 25.09 8.67
CA TRP A 168 5.01 25.30 10.04
C TRP A 168 3.77 26.17 10.04
N ALA A 169 2.64 25.61 10.47
CA ALA A 169 1.41 26.34 10.73
C ALA A 169 1.37 26.77 12.19
N THR A 170 1.39 28.08 12.44
CA THR A 170 1.39 28.63 13.80
C THR A 170 0.84 30.04 13.88
N GLU A 171 0.46 30.47 15.08
CA GLU A 171 0.21 31.88 15.35
C GLU A 171 1.54 32.63 15.33
N VAL A 172 1.56 33.81 14.74
CA VAL A 172 2.79 34.58 14.51
C VAL A 172 2.58 36.00 15.04
N THR A 173 3.61 36.57 15.66
CA THR A 173 3.57 37.98 16.09
C THR A 173 3.75 38.95 14.92
N PHE A 174 4.21 38.43 13.78
CA PHE A 174 4.38 39.13 12.51
C PHE A 174 3.23 38.78 11.56
N ASN A 175 2.59 39.76 10.94
CA ASN A 175 1.37 39.56 10.15
C ASN A 175 1.65 39.11 8.70
N TYR A 176 2.58 38.18 8.47
CA TYR A 176 2.86 37.65 7.13
C TYR A 176 3.27 36.17 7.15
N SER A 177 3.21 35.53 5.99
CA SER A 177 3.74 34.20 5.70
C SER A 177 4.86 34.33 4.69
N TYR A 178 5.74 33.32 4.59
CA TYR A 178 6.81 33.33 3.60
C TYR A 178 7.28 31.91 3.28
N GLY A 179 7.72 31.70 2.04
CA GLY A 179 8.48 30.54 1.58
C GLY A 179 9.97 30.85 1.37
N THR A 180 10.82 29.83 1.53
CA THR A 180 12.27 29.93 1.27
C THR A 180 12.56 29.50 -0.17
N PHE A 181 13.11 30.41 -0.98
CA PHE A 181 13.46 30.14 -2.39
C PHE A 181 14.48 29.00 -2.56
N PRO A 182 14.46 28.28 -3.70
CA PRO A 182 15.28 27.09 -3.92
C PRO A 182 16.78 27.39 -4.00
N TRP A 183 17.16 28.58 -4.47
CA TRP A 183 18.55 29.05 -4.50
C TRP A 183 19.03 29.59 -3.14
N SER A 184 18.20 29.60 -2.10
CA SER A 184 18.68 29.96 -0.77
C SER A 184 19.64 28.89 -0.26
N PRO A 185 20.77 29.24 0.37
CA PRO A 185 21.63 28.25 1.03
C PRO A 185 20.90 27.51 2.18
N ASN A 186 19.76 28.04 2.63
CA ASN A 186 18.92 27.43 3.64
C ASN A 186 17.77 26.59 3.09
N ALA A 187 17.55 26.54 1.77
CA ALA A 187 16.36 25.90 1.19
C ALA A 187 16.16 24.46 1.67
N GLN A 188 17.23 23.68 1.70
CA GLN A 188 17.26 22.29 2.17
C GLN A 188 17.95 22.14 3.54
N SER A 189 18.15 23.24 4.26
CA SER A 189 18.57 23.18 5.66
C SER A 189 17.34 23.20 6.57
N SER A 190 17.54 22.87 7.84
CA SER A 190 16.48 22.96 8.84
C SER A 190 15.83 24.34 8.92
N THR A 191 16.49 25.43 8.53
CA THR A 191 15.92 26.80 8.57
C THR A 191 15.14 27.20 7.31
N GLY A 192 15.10 26.33 6.29
CA GLY A 192 14.32 26.52 5.06
C GLY A 192 12.81 26.33 5.22
N GLY A 193 12.11 26.05 4.12
CA GLY A 193 10.68 25.76 4.12
C GLY A 193 9.77 26.99 4.24
N VAL A 194 8.55 26.77 4.72
CA VAL A 194 7.45 27.76 4.75
C VAL A 194 6.98 28.02 6.17
N ILE A 195 6.82 29.29 6.55
CA ILE A 195 6.04 29.67 7.74
C ILE A 195 4.66 30.13 7.30
N MET A 196 3.63 29.44 7.78
CA MET A 196 2.23 29.78 7.57
C MET A 196 1.64 30.38 8.85
N GLY A 197 1.27 31.65 8.79
CA GLY A 197 0.56 32.31 9.87
C GLY A 197 -0.89 31.80 9.99
N HIS A 198 -1.38 31.58 11.21
CA HIS A 198 -2.70 30.98 11.46
C HIS A 198 -3.85 31.73 10.77
N PHE A 199 -3.71 33.05 10.59
CA PHE A 199 -4.72 33.90 9.96
C PHE A 199 -4.92 33.60 8.46
N HIS A 200 -3.95 32.92 7.83
CA HIS A 200 -4.09 32.35 6.49
C HIS A 200 -4.63 30.91 6.50
N TRP A 201 -4.91 30.35 7.67
CA TRP A 201 -5.34 28.97 7.86
C TRP A 201 -6.80 28.89 8.36
N GLU A 202 -7.24 29.84 9.20
CA GLU A 202 -8.49 29.78 9.98
C GLU A 202 -9.77 30.33 9.29
N TYR A 203 -9.76 30.67 8.00
CA TYR A 203 -10.93 31.30 7.33
C TYR A 203 -11.27 30.70 5.96
N GLY A 204 -11.05 29.40 5.81
CA GLY A 204 -11.31 28.67 4.57
C GLY A 204 -10.06 28.47 3.72
N LEU A 205 -10.25 27.89 2.53
CA LEU A 205 -9.15 27.55 1.63
C LEU A 205 -8.37 28.81 1.25
N SER A 206 -7.07 28.78 1.54
CA SER A 206 -6.20 29.94 1.35
C SER A 206 -5.33 29.73 0.13
N SER A 207 -5.44 30.64 -0.83
CA SER A 207 -4.52 30.70 -1.97
C SER A 207 -3.11 31.16 -1.55
N THR A 208 -2.92 31.60 -0.29
CA THR A 208 -1.59 31.92 0.25
C THR A 208 -0.74 30.67 0.41
N PHE A 209 -1.30 29.51 0.76
CA PHE A 209 -0.47 28.31 0.89
C PHE A 209 0.15 27.88 -0.46
N PRO A 210 -0.62 27.80 -1.57
CA PRO A 210 -0.05 27.65 -2.91
C PRO A 210 0.97 28.73 -3.29
N HIS A 211 0.74 29.99 -2.91
CA HIS A 211 1.64 31.12 -3.16
C HIS A 211 3.01 30.93 -2.50
N GLU A 212 3.05 30.63 -1.20
CA GLU A 212 4.32 30.47 -0.48
C GLU A 212 5.12 29.26 -0.97
N VAL A 213 4.43 28.16 -1.31
CA VAL A 213 5.06 27.00 -1.93
C VAL A 213 5.59 27.35 -3.33
N GLY A 214 4.94 28.28 -4.04
CA GLY A 214 5.39 28.77 -5.34
C GLY A 214 6.75 29.45 -5.24
N HIS A 215 6.99 30.23 -4.18
CA HIS A 215 8.32 30.75 -3.87
C HIS A 215 9.34 29.66 -3.59
N CYS A 216 8.96 28.62 -2.84
CA CYS A 216 9.84 27.46 -2.62
C CYS A 216 10.22 26.76 -3.93
N PHE A 217 9.39 26.81 -4.96
CA PHE A 217 9.68 26.26 -6.29
C PHE A 217 10.20 27.32 -7.29
N GLY A 218 10.65 28.46 -6.78
CA GLY A 218 11.41 29.45 -7.53
C GLY A 218 10.57 30.55 -8.16
N LEU A 219 9.26 30.62 -7.94
CA LEU A 219 8.41 31.64 -8.57
C LEU A 219 8.54 33.01 -7.90
N TRP A 220 8.69 34.04 -8.73
CA TRP A 220 8.61 35.44 -8.29
C TRP A 220 7.17 35.94 -8.35
N HIS A 221 6.93 37.07 -7.68
CA HIS A 221 5.69 37.81 -7.85
C HIS A 221 5.56 38.35 -9.29
N PRO A 222 4.38 38.35 -9.93
CA PRO A 222 4.17 38.94 -11.27
C PRO A 222 4.47 40.45 -11.30
N PHE A 223 4.44 41.12 -10.15
CA PHE A 223 4.80 42.52 -10.00
C PHE A 223 6.27 42.76 -9.65
N HIS A 224 7.11 41.72 -9.65
CA HIS A 224 8.53 41.81 -9.30
C HIS A 224 9.24 42.84 -10.18
N GLY A 225 9.10 42.71 -11.49
CA GLY A 225 9.75 43.56 -12.48
C GLY A 225 9.31 45.03 -12.46
N VAL A 226 8.14 45.33 -11.91
CA VAL A 226 7.55 46.69 -11.93
C VAL A 226 7.64 47.37 -10.56
N THR A 227 7.20 46.68 -9.51
CA THR A 227 7.05 47.27 -8.17
C THR A 227 8.21 46.95 -7.23
N GLU A 228 8.76 45.74 -7.29
CA GLU A 228 9.75 45.28 -6.30
C GLU A 228 11.18 45.67 -6.67
N VAL A 229 11.51 45.72 -7.97
CA VAL A 229 12.88 46.02 -8.45
C VAL A 229 13.19 47.53 -8.45
N GLY A 230 12.19 48.41 -8.47
CA GLY A 230 12.36 49.87 -8.32
C GLY A 230 13.25 50.58 -9.37
N SER A 231 13.43 51.89 -9.18
CA SER A 231 14.05 52.84 -10.13
C SER A 231 15.57 52.71 -10.40
N GLN A 232 16.25 51.62 -10.02
CA GLN A 232 17.72 51.50 -10.12
C GLN A 232 18.23 50.34 -10.99
N GLY A 233 17.43 49.84 -11.93
CA GLY A 233 17.75 48.64 -12.73
C GLY A 233 18.39 48.85 -14.11
N GLY A 234 19.63 49.38 -14.18
CA GLY A 234 20.48 49.18 -15.37
C GLY A 234 19.93 49.68 -16.73
N PRO A 235 20.45 49.21 -17.88
CA PRO A 235 20.33 49.87 -19.20
C PRO A 235 18.90 49.90 -19.80
N CYS A 236 17.88 49.47 -19.07
CA CYS A 236 16.46 49.55 -19.45
C CYS A 236 15.64 50.54 -18.59
N GLY A 237 16.26 51.39 -17.79
CA GLY A 237 15.54 52.41 -17.01
C GLY A 237 14.82 51.84 -15.78
N THR A 238 13.96 52.65 -15.16
CA THR A 238 13.48 52.52 -13.77
C THR A 238 12.61 51.30 -13.40
N CYS A 239 12.44 50.29 -14.26
CA CYS A 239 11.76 49.03 -13.95
C CYS A 239 12.47 47.86 -14.64
N GLY A 240 12.43 46.67 -14.03
CA GLY A 240 12.91 45.41 -14.61
C GLY A 240 12.03 44.87 -15.73
N GLU A 241 10.75 45.26 -15.78
CA GLU A 241 9.75 44.78 -16.75
C GLU A 241 8.68 45.87 -17.03
N TYR A 242 8.04 45.84 -18.21
CA TYR A 242 6.96 46.77 -18.60
C TYR A 242 6.24 46.27 -19.89
N PRO A 243 5.01 46.74 -20.20
CA PRO A 243 4.33 46.34 -21.43
C PRO A 243 5.14 46.70 -22.68
N GLY A 244 5.39 45.70 -23.53
CA GLY A 244 6.25 45.85 -24.72
C GLY A 244 7.75 45.77 -24.45
N CYS A 245 8.16 45.36 -23.25
CA CYS A 245 9.57 45.14 -22.91
C CYS A 245 10.21 44.08 -23.83
N PRO A 246 11.44 44.29 -24.32
CA PRO A 246 12.19 43.26 -25.03
C PRO A 246 12.61 42.12 -24.10
N ASN A 247 12.37 40.88 -24.52
CA ASN A 247 12.68 39.64 -23.79
C ASN A 247 12.06 39.62 -22.38
N PRO A 248 10.71 39.71 -22.26
CA PRO A 248 10.02 39.63 -20.97
C PRO A 248 10.35 38.32 -20.25
N ASP A 249 10.61 37.27 -21.02
CA ASP A 249 10.93 35.93 -20.53
C ASP A 249 12.24 35.77 -19.74
N MET A 250 13.09 36.80 -19.76
CA MET A 250 14.36 36.84 -19.03
C MET A 250 14.43 38.06 -18.11
N ARG A 251 13.27 38.63 -17.76
CA ARG A 251 13.11 39.85 -16.98
C ARG A 251 11.93 39.71 -16.04
N GLY A 252 11.80 40.67 -15.12
CA GLY A 252 10.72 40.65 -14.13
C GLY A 252 10.67 39.36 -13.34
N ASP A 253 9.55 38.66 -13.40
CA ASP A 253 9.32 37.38 -12.72
C ASP A 253 9.86 36.16 -13.49
N LEU A 254 10.50 36.39 -14.64
CA LEU A 254 11.12 35.39 -15.51
C LEU A 254 10.09 34.46 -16.19
N CYS A 255 8.89 34.98 -16.48
CA CYS A 255 7.87 34.34 -17.29
C CYS A 255 7.30 35.39 -18.26
N GLU A 256 7.38 35.15 -19.58
CA GLU A 256 6.72 36.00 -20.59
C GLU A 256 5.19 35.88 -20.56
N ASP A 257 4.66 34.74 -20.12
CA ASP A 257 3.22 34.49 -20.10
C ASP A 257 2.49 35.08 -18.87
N THR A 258 3.23 35.70 -17.95
CA THR A 258 2.73 36.58 -16.89
C THR A 258 2.90 38.03 -17.31
N PRO A 259 1.80 38.76 -17.59
CA PRO A 259 1.92 40.14 -18.04
C PRO A 259 2.53 41.07 -16.97
N PRO A 260 3.36 42.06 -17.36
CA PRO A 260 3.95 43.00 -16.42
C PRO A 260 2.86 43.79 -15.70
N THR A 261 2.91 43.80 -14.38
CA THR A 261 1.89 44.46 -13.54
C THR A 261 2.50 45.22 -12.37
N PRO A 262 1.96 46.38 -11.96
CA PRO A 262 2.25 46.90 -10.62
C PRO A 262 1.61 46.01 -9.55
N LEU A 263 1.95 46.24 -8.29
CA LEU A 263 1.26 45.60 -7.16
C LEU A 263 -0.22 45.99 -7.18
N VAL A 264 -1.08 44.97 -7.18
CA VAL A 264 -2.54 45.11 -7.17
C VAL A 264 -3.11 44.23 -6.05
N GLU A 265 -3.90 44.84 -5.17
CA GLU A 265 -4.49 44.21 -3.96
C GLU A 265 -6.02 44.09 -4.07
N TRP A 266 -6.58 44.13 -5.29
CA TRP A 266 -8.01 43.96 -5.55
C TRP A 266 -8.24 43.02 -6.73
N CYS A 267 -9.44 42.46 -6.84
CA CYS A 267 -9.81 41.57 -7.93
C CYS A 267 -10.08 42.34 -9.22
N GLY A 268 -9.03 42.60 -9.99
CA GLY A 268 -9.13 43.22 -11.31
C GLY A 268 -7.78 43.69 -11.84
N ASP A 269 -7.76 44.03 -13.12
CA ASP A 269 -6.53 44.46 -13.78
C ASP A 269 -6.00 45.79 -13.25
N ALA A 270 -4.68 45.99 -13.39
CA ALA A 270 -4.04 47.26 -13.09
C ALA A 270 -4.52 48.37 -14.04
N GLY A 271 -4.98 49.48 -13.45
CA GLY A 271 -5.35 50.66 -14.22
C GLY A 271 -4.15 51.51 -14.65
N GLY A 272 -4.33 52.27 -15.73
CA GLY A 272 -3.37 53.30 -16.16
C GLY A 272 -2.24 52.78 -17.05
N ASN A 273 -1.19 53.58 -17.14
CA ASN A 273 -0.05 53.34 -18.01
C ASN A 273 1.18 52.97 -17.19
N SER A 274 2.06 52.18 -17.80
CA SER A 274 3.33 51.83 -17.18
C SER A 274 4.14 53.07 -16.83
N THR A 275 4.69 53.06 -15.63
CA THR A 275 5.62 54.08 -15.14
C THR A 275 6.99 53.97 -15.81
N CYS A 276 7.20 52.93 -16.63
CA CYS A 276 8.45 52.56 -17.25
C CYS A 276 8.29 52.29 -18.76
N GLY A 277 9.41 52.32 -19.49
CA GLY A 277 9.42 52.11 -20.95
C GLY A 277 8.62 53.15 -21.74
N ASP A 278 7.84 52.68 -22.71
CA ASP A 278 7.04 53.51 -23.63
C ASP A 278 5.75 54.10 -23.01
N GLN A 279 5.55 53.92 -21.69
CA GLN A 279 4.35 54.33 -20.96
C GLN A 279 3.07 53.81 -21.60
N LEU A 280 3.09 52.54 -22.02
CA LEU A 280 1.93 51.86 -22.58
C LEU A 280 0.93 51.45 -21.48
N PRO A 281 -0.37 51.35 -21.78
CA PRO A 281 -1.36 50.81 -20.84
C PRO A 281 -1.00 49.38 -20.41
N TYR A 282 -1.25 49.03 -19.14
CA TYR A 282 -0.98 47.69 -18.63
C TYR A 282 -1.87 46.61 -19.27
N GLY A 283 -3.15 46.91 -19.54
CA GLY A 283 -4.06 45.94 -20.14
C GLY A 283 -4.49 44.86 -19.15
N TYR A 284 -4.50 43.61 -19.58
CA TYR A 284 -4.77 42.46 -18.71
C TYR A 284 -3.52 42.12 -17.90
N THR A 285 -3.65 42.03 -16.58
CA THR A 285 -2.54 41.86 -15.63
C THR A 285 -2.66 40.62 -14.76
N MET A 286 -3.52 39.68 -15.15
CA MET A 286 -3.69 38.38 -14.50
C MET A 286 -3.92 38.48 -12.97
N PRO A 287 -4.96 39.21 -12.51
CA PRO A 287 -5.32 39.26 -11.09
C PRO A 287 -5.62 37.90 -10.45
N GLU A 288 -5.82 36.86 -11.26
CA GLU A 288 -6.05 35.49 -10.85
C GLU A 288 -4.78 34.66 -10.58
N ASN A 289 -3.59 35.22 -10.81
CA ASN A 289 -2.34 34.49 -10.57
C ASN A 289 -2.11 34.23 -9.08
N TYR A 290 -1.77 33.00 -8.70
CA TYR A 290 -1.45 32.64 -7.31
C TYR A 290 -0.31 33.46 -6.73
N MET A 291 0.67 33.85 -7.55
CA MET A 291 1.82 34.66 -7.14
C MET A 291 1.49 36.17 -7.01
N GLY A 292 0.24 36.58 -7.26
CA GLY A 292 -0.25 37.93 -6.99
C GLY A 292 -0.66 38.15 -5.52
N TYR A 293 -0.96 39.40 -5.18
CA TYR A 293 -1.46 39.83 -3.85
C TYR A 293 -2.95 40.22 -3.88
N THR A 294 -3.67 39.81 -4.91
CA THR A 294 -5.11 39.95 -4.96
C THR A 294 -5.77 39.09 -3.87
N PRO A 295 -7.02 39.42 -3.47
CA PRO A 295 -7.74 38.64 -2.46
C PRO A 295 -7.83 37.14 -2.80
N ASN A 296 -7.89 36.29 -1.77
CA ASN A 296 -7.85 34.82 -1.92
C ASN A 296 -8.87 34.26 -2.91
N GLU A 297 -10.07 34.84 -2.94
CA GLU A 297 -11.17 34.42 -3.82
C GLU A 297 -10.89 34.61 -5.31
N CYS A 298 -9.85 35.35 -5.67
CA CYS A 298 -9.51 35.68 -7.05
C CYS A 298 -8.31 34.87 -7.58
N ARG A 299 -7.39 34.46 -6.69
CA ARG A 299 -6.19 33.70 -7.05
C ARG A 299 -6.54 32.23 -7.31
N THR A 300 -6.42 31.79 -8.55
CA THR A 300 -6.94 30.50 -9.03
C THR A 300 -6.03 29.78 -10.02
N MET A 301 -4.91 30.37 -10.47
CA MET A 301 -4.04 29.72 -11.45
C MET A 301 -2.56 30.11 -11.35
N PHE A 302 -1.71 29.23 -11.86
CA PHE A 302 -0.38 29.59 -12.36
C PHE A 302 -0.42 29.64 -13.89
N THR A 303 0.66 30.10 -14.52
CA THR A 303 0.84 30.06 -15.97
C THR A 303 1.65 28.83 -16.41
N PRO A 304 1.61 28.44 -17.70
CA PRO A 304 2.48 27.40 -18.25
C PRO A 304 3.96 27.57 -17.89
N GLN A 305 4.55 28.75 -18.08
CA GLN A 305 5.97 28.97 -17.78
C GLN A 305 6.26 28.95 -16.28
N GLN A 306 5.33 29.41 -15.43
CA GLN A 306 5.44 29.19 -13.99
C GLN A 306 5.45 27.68 -13.67
N GLY A 307 4.56 26.90 -14.28
CA GLY A 307 4.55 25.43 -14.19
C GLY A 307 5.87 24.78 -14.60
N GLY A 308 6.42 25.18 -15.75
CA GLY A 308 7.73 24.71 -16.24
C GLY A 308 8.87 25.10 -15.30
N ARG A 309 8.87 26.33 -14.76
CA ARG A 309 9.89 26.80 -13.82
C ARG A 309 9.87 26.02 -12.52
N MET A 310 8.69 25.74 -11.97
CA MET A 310 8.55 24.91 -10.77
C MET A 310 9.10 23.50 -10.99
N ARG A 311 8.71 22.83 -12.09
CA ARG A 311 9.21 21.49 -12.42
C ARG A 311 10.71 21.44 -12.68
N CYS A 312 11.25 22.47 -13.33
CA CYS A 312 12.69 22.59 -13.55
C CYS A 312 13.45 22.68 -12.22
N TRP A 313 13.03 23.56 -11.30
CA TRP A 313 13.68 23.68 -9.99
C TRP A 313 13.50 22.43 -9.12
N LEU A 314 12.38 21.73 -9.27
CA LEU A 314 12.14 20.43 -8.65
C LEU A 314 13.09 19.35 -9.13
N ASP A 315 13.48 19.34 -10.41
CA ASP A 315 14.51 18.41 -10.90
C ASP A 315 15.94 18.88 -10.62
N ASP A 316 16.20 20.19 -10.69
CA ASP A 316 17.56 20.73 -10.60
C ASP A 316 18.04 20.81 -9.14
N ALA A 317 17.56 21.79 -8.38
CA ALA A 317 18.03 22.03 -7.03
C ALA A 317 17.30 21.17 -5.99
N LEU A 318 16.01 20.88 -6.18
CA LEU A 318 15.16 20.25 -5.17
C LEU A 318 14.86 18.77 -5.43
N ASP A 319 15.68 18.10 -6.26
CA ASP A 319 15.48 16.71 -6.71
C ASP A 319 15.18 15.74 -5.55
N SER A 320 15.92 15.91 -4.45
CA SER A 320 15.81 15.07 -3.26
C SER A 320 14.46 15.16 -2.55
N TRP A 321 13.70 16.24 -2.76
CA TRP A 321 12.32 16.35 -2.27
C TRP A 321 11.34 15.52 -3.09
N VAL A 322 11.64 15.30 -4.37
CA VAL A 322 10.80 14.54 -5.28
C VAL A 322 11.03 13.05 -5.08
N ILE A 323 9.96 12.28 -5.15
CA ILE A 323 10.04 10.83 -5.16
C ILE A 323 10.49 10.41 -6.56
N PRO A 324 11.62 9.70 -6.71
CA PRO A 324 12.24 9.44 -8.01
C PRO A 324 11.34 8.59 -8.92
N PHE A 325 10.61 7.66 -8.34
CA PHE A 325 9.62 6.85 -9.04
C PHE A 325 8.56 6.34 -8.06
N ASN A 326 7.39 6.01 -8.60
CA ASN A 326 6.32 5.36 -7.85
C ASN A 326 5.89 4.09 -8.59
N ILE A 327 5.51 3.06 -7.83
CA ILE A 327 4.94 1.83 -8.36
C ILE A 327 3.50 1.69 -7.92
N THR A 328 2.69 1.05 -8.74
CA THR A 328 1.30 0.71 -8.41
C THR A 328 1.03 -0.70 -8.92
N PRO A 329 0.76 -1.67 -8.03
CA PRO A 329 0.28 -2.98 -8.43
C PRO A 329 -1.20 -2.93 -8.81
N GLU A 330 -1.62 -3.74 -9.79
CA GLU A 330 -3.04 -3.91 -10.16
C GLU A 330 -3.84 -4.59 -9.03
N GLU A 331 -3.20 -5.54 -8.34
CA GLU A 331 -3.77 -6.26 -7.20
C GLU A 331 -2.75 -6.32 -6.05
N VAL A 332 -3.21 -6.13 -4.81
CA VAL A 332 -2.38 -6.22 -3.60
C VAL A 332 -2.69 -7.45 -2.74
N PHE A 333 -3.79 -8.15 -3.04
CA PHE A 333 -4.33 -9.19 -2.19
C PHE A 333 -5.14 -10.23 -2.97
N GLY A 334 -4.86 -11.52 -2.78
CA GLY A 334 -5.57 -12.60 -3.47
C GLY A 334 -5.07 -14.00 -3.12
N PRO A 335 -5.69 -15.06 -3.68
CA PRO A 335 -5.24 -16.43 -3.44
C PRO A 335 -3.92 -16.72 -4.15
N ALA A 336 -3.07 -17.56 -3.57
CA ALA A 336 -1.87 -18.07 -4.24
C ALA A 336 -2.24 -19.20 -5.25
N PRO A 337 -1.61 -19.25 -6.44
CA PRO A 337 -0.66 -18.27 -6.97
C PRO A 337 -1.36 -16.96 -7.39
N LEU A 338 -0.78 -15.82 -7.00
CA LEU A 338 -1.31 -14.48 -7.28
C LEU A 338 -0.51 -13.81 -8.40
N GLU A 339 -1.15 -13.56 -9.55
CA GLU A 339 -0.56 -12.84 -10.67
C GLU A 339 -0.81 -11.32 -10.51
N VAL A 340 0.24 -10.51 -10.63
CA VAL A 340 0.19 -9.06 -10.42
C VAL A 340 0.92 -8.34 -11.55
N GLN A 341 0.23 -7.39 -12.19
CA GLN A 341 0.86 -6.38 -13.04
C GLN A 341 1.33 -5.20 -12.20
N PHE A 342 2.57 -4.77 -12.40
CA PHE A 342 3.10 -3.56 -11.80
C PHE A 342 3.22 -2.44 -12.82
N ASP A 343 2.72 -1.26 -12.48
CA ASP A 343 2.97 -0.04 -13.24
C ASP A 343 3.96 0.83 -12.48
N ALA A 344 5.12 1.11 -13.09
CA ALA A 344 6.06 2.09 -12.56
C ALA A 344 6.10 3.37 -13.40
N ILE A 345 5.97 4.49 -12.70
CA ILE A 345 6.06 5.84 -13.27
C ILE A 345 7.24 6.58 -12.66
N THR A 346 7.96 7.31 -13.49
CA THR A 346 9.09 8.14 -13.07
C THR A 346 9.13 9.41 -13.91
N HIS A 347 9.53 10.51 -13.28
CA HIS A 347 9.85 11.77 -13.96
C HIS A 347 11.33 11.83 -14.39
N LYS A 348 12.13 10.80 -14.05
CA LYS A 348 13.51 10.66 -14.47
C LYS A 348 13.60 10.00 -15.84
N THR A 349 14.80 10.02 -16.41
CA THR A 349 15.12 9.26 -17.63
C THR A 349 15.76 7.93 -17.24
N PRO A 350 15.00 6.81 -17.19
CA PRO A 350 15.52 5.51 -16.79
C PRO A 350 16.50 4.94 -17.83
N THR A 351 17.60 4.34 -17.37
CA THR A 351 18.47 3.49 -18.19
C THR A 351 18.20 2.01 -17.98
N SER A 352 17.81 1.62 -16.76
CA SER A 352 17.37 0.27 -16.42
C SER A 352 16.56 0.28 -15.12
N TRP A 353 15.82 -0.79 -14.91
CA TRP A 353 15.11 -1.12 -13.67
C TRP A 353 15.65 -2.44 -13.15
N ASP A 354 15.62 -2.63 -11.84
CA ASP A 354 15.83 -3.92 -11.20
C ASP A 354 14.75 -4.08 -10.13
N TRP A 355 13.94 -5.13 -10.27
CA TRP A 355 12.87 -5.49 -9.34
C TRP A 355 13.27 -6.73 -8.56
N ASP A 356 13.06 -6.72 -7.25
CA ASP A 356 13.12 -7.89 -6.38
C ASP A 356 11.74 -8.09 -5.74
N PHE A 357 11.18 -9.27 -5.95
CA PHE A 357 9.85 -9.66 -5.46
C PHE A 357 9.89 -10.48 -4.16
N ASP A 358 11.05 -10.56 -3.50
CA ASP A 358 11.29 -11.31 -2.24
C ASP A 358 11.19 -12.84 -2.38
N GLU A 359 11.31 -13.33 -3.63
CA GLU A 359 11.27 -14.77 -3.99
C GLU A 359 12.53 -15.23 -4.75
N GLY A 360 13.50 -14.33 -4.95
CA GLY A 360 14.77 -14.61 -5.65
C GLY A 360 14.72 -14.49 -7.17
N GLU A 361 13.54 -14.25 -7.75
CA GLU A 361 13.37 -13.81 -9.14
C GLU A 361 13.49 -12.29 -9.23
N ILE A 362 14.06 -11.79 -10.34
CA ILE A 362 14.20 -10.36 -10.61
C ILE A 362 13.64 -10.01 -11.99
N SER A 363 13.21 -8.76 -12.16
CA SER A 363 12.83 -8.22 -13.46
C SER A 363 13.62 -6.96 -13.80
N HIS A 364 13.84 -6.73 -15.10
CA HIS A 364 14.47 -5.52 -15.62
C HIS A 364 13.52 -4.64 -16.45
N GLU A 365 12.25 -5.03 -16.51
CA GLU A 365 11.22 -4.25 -17.21
C GLU A 365 10.78 -3.07 -16.34
N GLN A 366 10.38 -1.97 -16.96
CA GLN A 366 9.83 -0.84 -16.21
C GLN A 366 8.51 -1.21 -15.51
N SER A 367 7.65 -1.97 -16.17
CA SER A 367 6.32 -2.33 -15.66
C SER A 367 6.11 -3.85 -15.83
N PRO A 368 6.72 -4.68 -14.96
CA PRO A 368 6.70 -6.13 -15.12
C PRO A 368 5.38 -6.78 -14.67
N PHE A 369 5.09 -7.96 -15.24
CA PHE A 369 4.19 -8.95 -14.66
C PHE A 369 4.98 -9.90 -13.76
N HIS A 370 4.45 -10.23 -12.56
CA HIS A 370 5.04 -11.24 -11.66
C HIS A 370 3.95 -12.16 -11.08
N THR A 371 4.29 -13.43 -10.84
CA THR A 371 3.40 -14.41 -10.21
C THR A 371 3.96 -14.85 -8.87
N PHE A 372 3.29 -14.48 -7.78
CA PHE A 372 3.62 -14.91 -6.43
C PHE A 372 3.06 -16.31 -6.19
N ALA A 373 3.93 -17.32 -6.33
CA ALA A 373 3.53 -18.73 -6.28
C ALA A 373 3.16 -19.18 -4.87
N ASP A 374 3.92 -18.72 -3.88
CA ASP A 374 3.75 -19.09 -2.48
C ASP A 374 2.89 -18.05 -1.74
N PRO A 375 2.08 -18.45 -0.75
CA PRO A 375 1.35 -17.52 0.10
C PRO A 375 2.29 -16.72 1.04
N GLY A 376 1.77 -15.66 1.66
CA GLY A 376 2.46 -14.80 2.61
C GLY A 376 2.53 -13.33 2.16
N HIS A 377 3.09 -12.49 3.02
CA HIS A 377 3.44 -11.11 2.67
C HIS A 377 4.69 -11.08 1.80
N ARG A 378 4.75 -10.10 0.89
CA ARG A 378 5.91 -9.87 0.00
C ARG A 378 6.31 -8.41 0.03
N THR A 379 7.61 -8.20 0.24
CA THR A 379 8.23 -6.88 0.13
C THR A 379 8.73 -6.71 -1.30
N ILE A 380 8.36 -5.60 -1.94
CA ILE A 380 8.86 -5.32 -3.29
C ILE A 380 9.97 -4.30 -3.16
N THR A 381 11.15 -4.61 -3.68
CA THR A 381 12.27 -3.65 -3.77
C THR A 381 12.48 -3.31 -5.23
N VAL A 382 12.61 -2.02 -5.53
CA VAL A 382 12.82 -1.52 -6.88
C VAL A 382 14.00 -0.59 -6.91
N ASP A 383 14.91 -0.85 -7.83
CA ASP A 383 16.05 -0.02 -8.15
C ASP A 383 15.86 0.60 -9.54
N LEU A 384 15.85 1.93 -9.58
CA LEU A 384 15.84 2.73 -10.81
C LEU A 384 17.25 3.24 -11.07
N HIS A 385 17.82 2.91 -12.21
CA HIS A 385 19.10 3.44 -12.67
C HIS A 385 18.89 4.52 -13.73
N THR A 386 19.67 5.60 -13.66
CA THR A 386 19.77 6.64 -14.67
C THR A 386 21.21 6.78 -15.16
N SER A 387 21.48 7.71 -16.08
CA SER A 387 22.85 7.98 -16.56
C SER A 387 23.80 8.49 -15.47
N GLY A 388 23.27 9.14 -14.43
CA GLY A 388 24.06 9.77 -13.37
C GLY A 388 23.90 9.15 -11.98
N ASP A 389 22.74 8.55 -11.69
CA ASP A 389 22.33 8.18 -10.34
C ASP A 389 21.62 6.82 -10.28
N SER A 390 21.34 6.37 -9.07
CA SER A 390 20.53 5.17 -8.81
C SER A 390 19.66 5.40 -7.58
N TYR A 391 18.41 4.97 -7.67
CA TYR A 391 17.39 5.21 -6.65
C TYR A 391 16.75 3.89 -6.25
N GLN A 392 16.82 3.55 -4.96
CA GLN A 392 16.20 2.34 -4.41
C GLN A 392 14.97 2.72 -3.59
N ARG A 393 13.91 1.93 -3.68
CA ARG A 393 12.76 2.00 -2.77
C ARG A 393 12.24 0.61 -2.40
N ASP A 394 11.98 0.44 -1.11
CA ASP A 394 11.33 -0.74 -0.56
C ASP A 394 9.85 -0.46 -0.29
N TYR A 395 9.01 -1.43 -0.63
CA TYR A 395 7.57 -1.43 -0.40
C TYR A 395 7.22 -2.65 0.47
N PRO A 396 7.35 -2.54 1.80
CA PRO A 396 7.18 -3.66 2.72
C PRO A 396 5.72 -4.14 2.73
N HIS A 397 5.55 -5.46 2.67
CA HIS A 397 4.24 -6.13 2.69
C HIS A 397 3.24 -5.58 1.65
N LEU A 398 3.74 -5.11 0.50
CA LEU A 398 2.90 -4.51 -0.55
C LEU A 398 1.91 -5.52 -1.14
N ILE A 399 2.36 -6.77 -1.32
CA ILE A 399 1.54 -7.86 -1.85
C ILE A 399 1.32 -8.90 -0.76
N SER A 400 0.11 -9.45 -0.69
CA SER A 400 -0.27 -10.49 0.27
C SER A 400 -1.06 -11.59 -0.41
N ALA A 401 -0.46 -12.77 -0.55
CA ALA A 401 -1.13 -13.94 -1.13
C ALA A 401 -1.61 -14.90 -0.02
N TYR A 402 -2.82 -15.45 -0.13
CA TYR A 402 -3.36 -16.39 0.86
C TYR A 402 -3.58 -17.79 0.28
N ALA A 403 -3.42 -18.81 1.12
CA ALA A 403 -3.77 -20.21 0.82
C ALA A 403 -4.21 -20.92 2.11
N ASP A 404 -4.87 -20.18 3.00
CA ASP A 404 -5.17 -20.66 4.34
C ASP A 404 -6.27 -21.72 4.32
N THR A 405 -6.19 -22.65 5.26
CA THR A 405 -7.17 -23.74 5.41
C THR A 405 -7.84 -23.69 6.78
N MET A 406 -9.09 -24.14 6.83
CA MET A 406 -9.83 -24.41 8.05
C MET A 406 -10.31 -25.86 8.01
N LYS A 407 -9.78 -26.68 8.92
CA LYS A 407 -9.99 -28.12 8.95
C LYS A 407 -10.69 -28.56 10.24
N VAL A 408 -11.77 -29.31 10.12
CA VAL A 408 -12.41 -30.01 11.26
C VAL A 408 -11.68 -31.33 11.51
N ALA A 409 -11.32 -31.61 12.76
CA ALA A 409 -10.68 -32.87 13.14
C ALA A 409 -11.66 -34.04 13.08
N GLU A 410 -11.17 -35.20 12.67
CA GLU A 410 -11.90 -36.46 12.78
C GLU A 410 -11.58 -37.13 14.12
N VAL A 411 -12.63 -37.58 14.82
CA VAL A 411 -12.49 -38.12 16.17
C VAL A 411 -13.44 -39.29 16.42
N SER A 412 -13.02 -40.23 17.27
CA SER A 412 -13.81 -41.37 17.69
C SER A 412 -14.29 -41.24 19.15
N GLY A 413 -15.49 -41.75 19.46
CA GLY A 413 -16.01 -41.75 20.82
C GLY A 413 -17.05 -42.84 21.08
N ALA A 414 -17.22 -43.20 22.35
CA ALA A 414 -18.23 -44.16 22.79
C ALA A 414 -19.44 -43.48 23.43
N VAL A 415 -20.59 -44.16 23.41
CA VAL A 415 -21.81 -43.71 24.08
C VAL A 415 -21.54 -43.43 25.57
N GLY A 416 -21.94 -42.25 26.04
CA GLY A 416 -21.72 -41.78 27.40
C GLY A 416 -20.38 -41.08 27.63
N GLN A 417 -19.60 -40.80 26.58
CA GLN A 417 -18.39 -39.98 26.66
C GLN A 417 -18.64 -38.56 26.13
N ASP A 418 -17.86 -37.61 26.66
CA ASP A 418 -17.69 -36.29 26.07
C ASP A 418 -16.47 -36.32 25.16
N VAL A 419 -16.64 -35.81 23.95
CA VAL A 419 -15.62 -35.87 22.89
C VAL A 419 -15.34 -34.46 22.38
N ARG A 420 -14.06 -34.17 22.18
CA ARG A 420 -13.55 -32.88 21.71
C ARG A 420 -13.25 -32.96 20.21
N VAL A 421 -13.86 -32.07 19.43
CA VAL A 421 -13.56 -31.84 18.02
C VAL A 421 -12.81 -30.53 17.88
N ASP A 422 -11.62 -30.57 17.33
CA ASP A 422 -10.82 -29.38 17.07
C ASP A 422 -11.05 -28.86 15.66
N ILE A 423 -11.24 -27.55 15.54
CA ILE A 423 -11.12 -26.83 14.28
C ILE A 423 -9.69 -26.29 14.23
N ASN A 424 -8.91 -26.86 13.32
CA ASN A 424 -7.55 -26.48 13.01
C ASN A 424 -7.55 -25.41 11.92
N VAL A 425 -6.64 -24.46 12.03
CA VAL A 425 -6.40 -23.47 10.99
C VAL A 425 -4.93 -23.50 10.64
N HIS A 426 -4.66 -23.58 9.34
CA HIS A 426 -3.34 -23.33 8.78
C HIS A 426 -3.39 -21.98 8.08
N ASN A 427 -2.69 -20.98 8.61
CA ASN A 427 -2.66 -19.64 8.04
C ASN A 427 -1.25 -19.17 7.71
N TYR A 428 -1.10 -18.53 6.56
CA TYR A 428 0.15 -17.94 6.09
C TYR A 428 0.24 -16.44 6.35
N LEU A 429 -0.91 -15.78 6.49
CA LEU A 429 -1.04 -14.37 6.85
C LEU A 429 -1.48 -14.22 8.30
N GLU A 430 -1.14 -13.10 8.91
CA GLU A 430 -1.62 -12.78 10.26
C GLU A 430 -3.12 -12.53 10.27
N LEU A 431 -3.89 -13.24 11.09
CA LEU A 431 -5.37 -13.13 11.10
C LEU A 431 -5.87 -12.27 12.25
N LYS A 432 -6.74 -11.31 11.93
CA LYS A 432 -7.43 -10.45 12.89
C LYS A 432 -8.72 -11.08 13.41
N THR A 433 -9.54 -11.61 12.51
CA THR A 433 -10.86 -12.16 12.82
C THR A 433 -11.04 -13.50 12.10
N LEU A 434 -11.62 -14.46 12.81
CA LEU A 434 -12.04 -15.76 12.28
C LEU A 434 -13.54 -15.92 12.52
N THR A 435 -14.31 -16.08 11.45
CA THR A 435 -15.73 -16.44 11.48
C THR A 435 -15.87 -17.92 11.13
N ILE A 436 -16.40 -18.69 12.06
CA ILE A 436 -16.46 -20.16 12.01
C ILE A 436 -17.91 -20.60 12.19
N PRO A 437 -18.69 -20.68 11.10
CA PRO A 437 -19.98 -21.35 11.11
C PRO A 437 -19.76 -22.87 10.99
N PHE A 438 -20.39 -23.65 11.84
CA PHE A 438 -20.35 -25.11 11.75
C PHE A 438 -21.73 -25.71 11.97
N HIS A 439 -21.94 -26.88 11.36
CA HIS A 439 -23.12 -27.70 11.52
C HIS A 439 -22.73 -29.13 11.85
N TRP A 440 -23.60 -29.85 12.57
CA TRP A 440 -23.43 -31.28 12.81
C TRP A 440 -24.69 -32.02 12.34
N ALA A 441 -24.54 -32.95 11.41
CA ALA A 441 -25.72 -33.57 10.80
C ALA A 441 -26.45 -34.51 11.78
N ASP A 442 -27.74 -34.77 11.53
CA ASP A 442 -28.43 -35.87 12.20
C ASP A 442 -27.88 -37.20 11.66
N GLY A 443 -26.93 -37.79 12.38
CA GLY A 443 -26.33 -39.08 12.07
C GLY A 443 -26.98 -40.25 12.83
N PRO A 444 -26.61 -41.50 12.52
CA PRO A 444 -26.95 -42.68 13.34
C PRO A 444 -26.35 -42.64 14.74
N LEU A 445 -25.37 -41.75 14.99
CA LEU A 445 -24.85 -41.39 16.29
C LEU A 445 -25.58 -40.13 16.79
N LEU A 446 -26.20 -40.23 17.96
CA LEU A 446 -26.90 -39.13 18.62
C LEU A 446 -25.88 -38.35 19.46
N ILE A 447 -25.62 -37.10 19.07
CA ILE A 447 -24.70 -36.21 19.76
C ILE A 447 -25.39 -34.89 20.12
N THR A 448 -25.03 -34.33 21.27
CA THR A 448 -25.48 -33.01 21.70
C THR A 448 -24.27 -32.12 21.92
N LYS A 449 -24.27 -30.92 21.32
CA LYS A 449 -23.24 -29.89 21.58
C LYS A 449 -23.32 -29.48 23.05
N ASP A 450 -22.25 -29.69 23.80
CA ASP A 450 -22.10 -29.24 25.19
C ASP A 450 -21.53 -27.81 25.23
N SER A 451 -20.28 -27.64 24.82
CA SER A 451 -19.55 -26.38 24.98
C SER A 451 -18.56 -26.11 23.86
N VAL A 452 -18.10 -24.85 23.78
CA VAL A 452 -17.08 -24.42 22.84
C VAL A 452 -16.00 -23.69 23.62
N VAL A 453 -14.74 -24.04 23.39
CA VAL A 453 -13.60 -23.51 24.15
C VAL A 453 -12.45 -23.11 23.24
N THR A 454 -11.68 -22.13 23.72
CA THR A 454 -10.43 -21.66 23.10
C THR A 454 -9.25 -21.73 24.07
N THR A 455 -9.48 -22.16 25.31
CA THR A 455 -8.44 -22.22 26.34
C THR A 455 -7.31 -23.15 25.93
N GLY A 456 -6.07 -22.66 25.97
CA GLY A 456 -4.89 -23.41 25.54
C GLY A 456 -4.79 -23.63 24.03
N LEU A 457 -5.65 -23.01 23.22
CA LEU A 457 -5.59 -23.02 21.76
C LEU A 457 -4.85 -21.78 21.24
N ARG A 458 -4.60 -21.72 19.92
CA ARG A 458 -3.89 -20.59 19.31
C ARG A 458 -4.65 -19.25 19.43
N THR A 459 -5.95 -19.28 19.72
CA THR A 459 -6.83 -18.12 19.90
C THR A 459 -7.19 -17.84 21.35
N ASP A 460 -6.53 -18.47 22.33
CA ASP A 460 -6.86 -18.30 23.76
C ASP A 460 -6.79 -16.83 24.20
N TYR A 461 -5.83 -16.08 23.66
CA TYR A 461 -5.63 -14.66 23.98
C TYR A 461 -6.56 -13.70 23.23
N PHE A 462 -7.43 -14.19 22.34
CA PHE A 462 -8.39 -13.33 21.64
C PHE A 462 -9.37 -12.70 22.64
N GLU A 463 -9.57 -11.38 22.56
CA GLU A 463 -10.38 -10.64 23.53
C GLU A 463 -11.88 -10.88 23.33
N LEU A 464 -12.31 -11.02 22.07
CA LEU A 464 -13.70 -11.19 21.70
C LEU A 464 -13.91 -12.59 21.14
N LYS A 465 -14.73 -13.36 21.85
CA LYS A 465 -15.12 -14.74 21.53
C LYS A 465 -16.64 -14.77 21.52
N THR A 466 -17.24 -14.38 20.41
CA THR A 466 -18.66 -14.11 20.32
C THR A 466 -19.37 -15.25 19.62
N GLN A 467 -20.34 -15.85 20.29
CA GLN A 467 -21.30 -16.72 19.65
C GLN A 467 -22.33 -15.86 18.92
N LEU A 468 -22.24 -15.80 17.59
CA LEU A 468 -23.11 -14.98 16.75
C LEU A 468 -24.50 -15.60 16.60
N ASN A 469 -24.56 -16.93 16.55
CA ASN A 469 -25.81 -17.69 16.65
C ASN A 469 -25.61 -19.06 17.32
N ASP A 470 -26.71 -19.60 17.85
CA ASP A 470 -26.82 -20.98 18.33
C ASP A 470 -28.25 -21.44 18.05
N TRP A 471 -28.42 -22.36 17.10
CA TRP A 471 -29.70 -22.99 16.80
C TRP A 471 -29.58 -24.49 17.01
N PRO A 472 -29.70 -24.96 18.28
CA PRO A 472 -29.58 -26.38 18.60
C PRO A 472 -30.64 -27.25 17.93
N GLY A 473 -31.79 -26.68 17.55
CA GLY A 473 -32.85 -27.42 16.84
C GLY A 473 -32.53 -27.71 15.38
N ASP A 474 -31.59 -26.97 14.78
CA ASP A 474 -31.13 -27.14 13.40
C ASP A 474 -29.66 -27.60 13.35
N ASN A 475 -29.09 -27.95 14.51
CA ASN A 475 -27.69 -28.35 14.69
C ASN A 475 -26.66 -27.40 14.06
N ARG A 476 -26.83 -26.08 14.26
CA ARG A 476 -25.96 -25.04 13.69
C ARG A 476 -25.49 -24.04 14.73
N CYS A 477 -24.23 -23.62 14.63
CA CYS A 477 -23.65 -22.59 15.49
C CYS A 477 -22.55 -21.81 14.75
N THR A 478 -22.41 -20.52 15.06
CA THR A 478 -21.41 -19.63 14.46
C THR A 478 -20.67 -18.92 15.56
N TRP A 479 -19.35 -19.01 15.50
CA TRP A 479 -18.44 -18.29 16.38
C TRP A 479 -17.64 -17.26 15.60
N GLU A 480 -17.46 -16.09 16.19
CA GLU A 480 -16.49 -15.11 15.76
C GLU A 480 -15.41 -14.98 16.84
N LEU A 481 -14.17 -15.15 16.42
CA LEU A 481 -12.99 -14.94 17.24
C LEU A 481 -12.28 -13.70 16.69
N THR A 482 -12.18 -12.64 17.47
CA THR A 482 -11.54 -11.38 17.06
C THR A 482 -10.44 -10.99 18.04
N CYS A 483 -9.23 -10.75 17.52
CA CYS A 483 -8.19 -10.06 18.29
C CYS A 483 -8.56 -8.58 18.41
N SER A 484 -8.32 -7.99 19.58
CA SER A 484 -8.73 -6.65 20.03
C SER A 484 -9.32 -5.65 19.02
N ASN A 485 -10.48 -5.08 19.35
CA ASN A 485 -11.03 -3.91 18.65
C ASN A 485 -10.26 -2.60 18.95
N SER A 486 -9.39 -2.59 19.97
CA SER A 486 -8.54 -1.46 20.37
C SER A 486 -7.07 -1.62 20.00
N GLY A 487 -6.67 -2.75 19.38
CA GLY A 487 -5.29 -3.04 19.01
C GLY A 487 -4.38 -3.50 20.17
N SER A 488 -4.94 -3.88 21.32
CA SER A 488 -4.16 -4.29 22.51
C SER A 488 -3.61 -5.72 22.46
N GLN A 489 -4.05 -6.54 21.50
CA GLN A 489 -3.55 -7.90 21.28
C GLN A 489 -3.03 -8.04 19.84
N PRO A 490 -1.97 -8.84 19.63
CA PRO A 490 -1.45 -9.11 18.30
C PRO A 490 -2.45 -9.94 17.47
N TYR A 491 -2.27 -9.93 16.16
CA TYR A 491 -3.00 -10.81 15.25
C TYR A 491 -2.56 -12.26 15.46
N LEU A 492 -3.37 -13.21 15.01
CA LEU A 492 -3.00 -14.62 14.99
C LEU A 492 -1.85 -14.83 14.01
N ALA A 493 -0.66 -15.02 14.56
CA ALA A 493 0.54 -15.31 13.79
C ALA A 493 0.36 -16.51 12.83
N PRO A 494 1.08 -16.53 11.69
CA PRO A 494 1.10 -17.67 10.79
C PRO A 494 1.44 -18.99 11.51
N GLY A 495 0.85 -20.08 11.04
CA GLY A 495 1.11 -21.41 11.57
C GLY A 495 -0.08 -22.35 11.46
N ASP A 496 0.10 -23.53 12.04
CA ASP A 496 -0.88 -24.62 12.03
C ASP A 496 -1.31 -25.01 13.45
N GLY A 497 -2.58 -25.34 13.62
CA GLY A 497 -3.08 -25.94 14.84
C GLY A 497 -4.48 -25.47 15.24
N PRO A 498 -4.98 -25.94 16.39
CA PRO A 498 -6.36 -25.73 16.81
C PRO A 498 -6.61 -24.27 17.21
N VAL A 499 -7.74 -23.73 16.73
CA VAL A 499 -8.22 -22.37 17.03
C VAL A 499 -9.59 -22.36 17.71
N LEU A 500 -10.34 -23.45 17.64
CA LEU A 500 -11.62 -23.61 18.33
C LEU A 500 -11.80 -25.09 18.64
N SER A 501 -12.24 -25.43 19.86
CA SER A 501 -12.61 -26.80 20.21
C SER A 501 -14.09 -26.84 20.55
N ILE A 502 -14.79 -27.81 19.98
CA ILE A 502 -16.22 -28.05 20.23
C ILE A 502 -16.34 -29.36 21.01
N TRP A 503 -17.04 -29.32 22.14
CA TRP A 503 -17.34 -30.49 22.95
C TRP A 503 -18.74 -30.98 22.65
N PHE A 504 -18.84 -32.30 22.42
CA PHE A 504 -20.11 -33.00 22.23
C PHE A 504 -20.23 -34.13 23.25
N SER A 505 -21.43 -34.33 23.78
CA SER A 505 -21.78 -35.53 24.54
C SER A 505 -22.41 -36.56 23.61
N VAL A 506 -21.96 -37.82 23.69
CA VAL A 506 -22.52 -38.91 22.87
C VAL A 506 -23.67 -39.57 23.63
N ASP A 507 -24.90 -39.27 23.22
CA ASP A 507 -26.12 -39.66 23.93
C ASP A 507 -26.61 -41.08 23.58
N GLY A 508 -26.23 -41.60 22.41
CA GLY A 508 -26.61 -42.94 21.96
C GLY A 508 -26.38 -43.18 20.48
N GLY A 509 -26.79 -44.35 19.99
CA GLY A 509 -26.62 -44.71 18.57
C GLY A 509 -25.26 -45.32 18.23
N SER A 510 -25.05 -45.62 16.95
CA SER A 510 -23.81 -46.19 16.44
C SER A 510 -23.58 -45.82 14.98
N GLY A 511 -22.42 -45.27 14.64
CA GLY A 511 -22.02 -44.89 13.28
C GLY A 511 -21.34 -43.52 13.24
N GLY A 512 -21.34 -42.89 12.08
CA GLY A 512 -20.72 -41.58 11.88
C GLY A 512 -21.66 -40.39 12.08
N CYS A 513 -21.13 -39.22 12.44
CA CYS A 513 -21.84 -37.95 12.45
C CYS A 513 -20.90 -36.83 11.94
N PRO A 514 -21.09 -36.32 10.71
CA PRO A 514 -20.22 -35.31 10.15
C PRO A 514 -20.38 -33.97 10.88
N VAL A 515 -19.27 -33.26 11.00
CA VAL A 515 -19.19 -31.88 11.47
C VAL A 515 -18.57 -31.06 10.35
N ASP A 516 -19.38 -30.20 9.77
CA ASP A 516 -19.06 -29.47 8.55
C ASP A 516 -19.00 -27.97 8.84
N ILE A 517 -18.01 -27.29 8.26
CA ILE A 517 -17.97 -25.84 8.21
C ILE A 517 -18.75 -25.42 6.96
N GLU A 518 -19.93 -24.84 7.17
CA GLU A 518 -20.82 -24.43 6.08
C GLU A 518 -21.43 -23.08 6.43
N GLY A 519 -21.40 -22.16 5.47
CA GLY A 519 -22.06 -20.88 5.60
C GLY A 519 -23.57 -21.01 5.71
N TYR A 520 -24.19 -20.05 6.40
CA TYR A 520 -25.64 -19.97 6.47
C TYR A 520 -26.15 -18.54 6.61
N ILE A 521 -27.00 -18.14 5.66
CA ILE A 521 -27.61 -16.80 5.54
C ILE A 521 -26.55 -15.69 5.39
N ILE A 522 -26.10 -15.10 6.50
CA ILE A 522 -25.10 -14.01 6.51
C ILE A 522 -23.80 -14.45 7.21
N TRP A 523 -23.76 -15.67 7.73
CA TRP A 523 -22.65 -16.20 8.49
C TRP A 523 -21.87 -17.17 7.61
N GLU A 524 -20.95 -16.62 6.82
CA GLU A 524 -20.05 -17.38 5.97
C GLU A 524 -18.72 -17.63 6.68
N PRO A 525 -18.03 -18.75 6.42
CA PRO A 525 -16.67 -18.94 6.90
C PRO A 525 -15.76 -17.87 6.30
N GLY A 526 -14.97 -17.23 7.15
CA GLY A 526 -14.18 -16.09 6.71
C GLY A 526 -13.05 -15.72 7.66
N PHE A 527 -11.96 -15.26 7.05
CA PHE A 527 -10.82 -14.67 7.72
C PHE A 527 -10.68 -13.21 7.33
N THR A 528 -10.26 -12.40 8.30
CA THR A 528 -9.87 -11.01 8.08
C THR A 528 -8.39 -10.87 8.37
N THR A 529 -7.65 -10.31 7.43
CA THR A 529 -6.23 -9.91 7.56
C THR A 529 -6.06 -8.48 7.07
N TYR A 530 -4.84 -7.93 7.11
CA TYR A 530 -4.53 -6.73 6.36
C TYR A 530 -4.01 -7.15 4.97
N PRO A 531 -4.55 -6.62 3.85
CA PRO A 531 -5.53 -5.53 3.75
C PRO A 531 -7.00 -5.96 3.63
N GLY A 532 -7.31 -7.27 3.57
CA GLY A 532 -8.63 -7.74 3.13
C GLY A 532 -9.27 -8.87 3.94
N MET A 533 -10.47 -9.26 3.50
CA MET A 533 -11.24 -10.41 4.02
C MET A 533 -11.38 -11.46 2.91
N TYR A 534 -11.40 -12.74 3.28
CA TYR A 534 -11.46 -13.86 2.34
C TYR A 534 -12.02 -15.12 3.01
N THR A 535 -12.40 -16.09 2.21
CA THR A 535 -12.82 -17.41 2.68
C THR A 535 -11.65 -18.38 2.55
N PRO A 536 -11.21 -19.05 3.62
CA PRO A 536 -10.18 -20.08 3.54
C PRO A 536 -10.70 -21.32 2.83
N GLU A 537 -9.80 -22.20 2.41
CA GLU A 537 -10.17 -23.54 1.96
C GLU A 537 -10.73 -24.34 3.14
N ILE A 538 -11.90 -24.96 2.93
CA ILE A 538 -12.63 -25.67 3.97
C ILE A 538 -12.44 -27.18 3.82
N ILE A 539 -12.01 -27.83 4.90
CA ILE A 539 -11.85 -29.28 4.99
C ILE A 539 -12.73 -29.78 6.15
N ASN A 540 -13.84 -30.42 5.83
CA ASN A 540 -14.77 -30.95 6.83
C ASN A 540 -14.26 -32.25 7.46
N GLY A 541 -14.92 -32.67 8.54
CA GLY A 541 -14.56 -33.86 9.33
C GLY A 541 -15.77 -34.39 10.11
N GLY A 542 -15.56 -35.10 11.21
CA GLY A 542 -16.68 -35.59 12.02
C GLY A 542 -16.36 -36.65 13.06
N PHE A 543 -17.44 -37.26 13.57
CA PHE A 543 -17.45 -38.31 14.56
C PHE A 543 -17.66 -39.69 13.96
N GLY A 544 -17.05 -40.72 14.53
CA GLY A 544 -17.36 -42.12 14.25
C GLY A 544 -17.38 -43.00 15.51
N SER A 545 -18.41 -43.82 15.68
CA SER A 545 -18.40 -44.95 16.62
C SER A 545 -18.26 -46.27 15.87
N GLY A 546 -17.17 -47.00 16.09
CA GLY A 546 -17.10 -48.45 15.89
C GLY A 546 -17.52 -48.98 14.52
N CYS A 547 -16.86 -48.47 13.47
CA CYS A 547 -16.40 -49.18 12.26
C CYS A 547 -15.35 -48.26 11.63
N CYS A 548 -14.22 -48.80 11.20
CA CYS A 548 -13.21 -48.07 10.44
C CYS A 548 -13.58 -48.19 8.97
N LEU A 549 -14.52 -47.32 8.56
CA LEU A 549 -15.05 -47.34 7.21
C LEU A 549 -15.44 -45.92 6.82
N PRO A 550 -14.73 -45.34 5.84
CA PRO A 550 -15.01 -45.66 4.44
C PRO A 550 -13.75 -45.90 3.58
N PRO A 551 -13.83 -46.49 2.37
CA PRO A 551 -14.81 -47.42 1.81
C PRO A 551 -14.17 -48.77 1.40
N SER A 552 -12.88 -48.99 1.67
CA SER A 552 -12.10 -50.22 1.36
C SER A 552 -11.31 -50.68 2.58
N VAL A 553 -11.02 -51.99 2.65
CA VAL A 553 -9.96 -52.50 3.55
C VAL A 553 -8.57 -52.04 3.06
N GLY A 554 -7.58 -52.03 3.95
CA GLY A 554 -6.17 -51.77 3.59
C GLY A 554 -5.64 -50.35 3.85
N ASP A 555 -6.49 -49.40 4.22
CA ASP A 555 -6.13 -48.02 4.60
C ASP A 555 -5.97 -47.93 6.14
N LEU A 556 -4.85 -48.45 6.63
CA LEU A 556 -4.53 -48.58 8.06
C LEU A 556 -4.11 -47.25 8.68
N ASP A 557 -3.58 -46.32 7.89
CA ASP A 557 -3.16 -44.99 8.35
C ASP A 557 -4.23 -43.91 8.15
N GLN A 558 -5.35 -44.27 7.53
CA GLN A 558 -6.51 -43.41 7.24
C GLN A 558 -6.13 -42.21 6.38
N SER A 559 -5.20 -42.41 5.45
CA SER A 559 -4.80 -41.39 4.50
C SER A 559 -5.91 -41.18 3.45
N SER A 560 -6.51 -39.99 3.48
CA SER A 560 -7.62 -39.64 2.59
C SER A 560 -7.24 -39.82 1.11
N GLY A 561 -8.01 -40.62 0.37
CA GLY A 561 -7.82 -40.89 -1.07
C GLY A 561 -9.11 -41.29 -1.80
N GLU A 562 -9.08 -41.26 -3.14
CA GLU A 562 -10.18 -41.84 -3.93
C GLU A 562 -10.31 -43.34 -3.62
N ILE A 563 -11.55 -43.80 -3.57
CA ILE A 563 -11.91 -45.18 -3.29
C ILE A 563 -11.11 -46.15 -4.18
N GLY A 564 -10.35 -47.06 -3.56
CA GLY A 564 -9.49 -48.00 -4.27
C GLY A 564 -8.04 -47.54 -4.48
N PHE A 565 -7.68 -46.33 -4.04
CA PHE A 565 -6.31 -45.77 -4.04
C PHE A 565 -5.90 -45.18 -2.68
N ASN A 566 -6.69 -45.42 -1.63
CA ASN A 566 -6.46 -44.90 -0.28
C ASN A 566 -5.49 -45.77 0.55
N TYR A 567 -4.84 -46.76 -0.06
CA TYR A 567 -3.79 -47.55 0.57
C TYR A 567 -2.46 -47.29 -0.13
N ASP A 568 -1.40 -47.03 0.63
CA ASP A 568 -0.06 -46.67 0.17
C ASP A 568 1.08 -47.32 1.00
N GLY A 569 2.30 -46.77 0.92
CA GLY A 569 3.47 -47.30 1.63
C GLY A 569 3.43 -47.12 3.16
N ALA A 570 2.64 -46.18 3.67
CA ALA A 570 2.42 -45.96 5.09
C ALA A 570 1.59 -47.10 5.70
N ASP A 571 0.53 -47.55 5.02
CA ASP A 571 -0.28 -48.71 5.42
C ASP A 571 0.55 -49.99 5.49
N LEU A 572 1.40 -50.19 4.50
CA LEU A 572 2.34 -51.30 4.49
C LEU A 572 3.27 -51.26 5.71
N SER A 573 3.73 -50.07 6.07
CA SER A 573 4.62 -49.88 7.21
C SER A 573 3.92 -50.21 8.54
N LEU A 574 2.65 -49.83 8.68
CA LEU A 574 1.81 -50.16 9.83
C LEU A 574 1.52 -51.67 9.91
N MET A 575 1.16 -52.30 8.79
CA MET A 575 0.94 -53.74 8.68
C MET A 575 2.20 -54.53 9.09
N ILE A 576 3.37 -54.13 8.61
CA ILE A 576 4.65 -54.76 8.98
C ILE A 576 4.95 -54.53 10.48
N ASN A 577 4.65 -53.34 11.00
CA ASN A 577 4.87 -53.04 12.40
C ASN A 577 4.04 -53.94 13.32
N GLY A 578 2.74 -54.07 13.04
CA GLY A 578 1.81 -54.92 13.79
C GLY A 578 2.10 -56.42 13.66
N LEU A 579 2.56 -56.89 12.50
CA LEU A 579 2.86 -58.32 12.30
C LEU A 579 4.24 -58.75 12.83
N PHE A 580 5.28 -57.92 12.67
CA PHE A 580 6.67 -58.38 12.79
C PHE A 580 7.56 -57.56 13.74
N ILE A 581 7.27 -56.28 13.96
CA ILE A 581 8.15 -55.40 14.74
C ILE A 581 7.67 -55.32 16.19
N ASP A 582 6.41 -54.98 16.41
CA ASP A 582 5.77 -54.95 17.72
C ASP A 582 4.40 -55.66 17.68
N PRO A 583 4.34 -56.99 17.68
CA PRO A 583 3.08 -57.72 17.64
C PRO A 583 2.26 -57.63 18.93
N THR A 584 2.76 -56.96 19.97
CA THR A 584 2.03 -56.78 21.23
C THR A 584 1.26 -55.46 21.26
N ASN A 585 1.85 -54.36 20.74
CA ASN A 585 1.23 -53.03 20.77
C ASN A 585 1.17 -52.35 19.40
N GLY A 586 1.71 -52.97 18.35
CA GLY A 586 1.77 -52.41 17.00
C GLY A 586 0.43 -52.29 16.29
N TRP A 587 -0.63 -52.84 16.90
CA TRP A 587 -2.03 -52.70 16.48
C TRP A 587 -2.81 -51.66 17.30
N ASP A 588 -2.20 -51.06 18.32
CA ASP A 588 -2.88 -50.07 19.17
C ASP A 588 -3.27 -48.84 18.33
N GLY A 589 -4.57 -48.56 18.26
CA GLY A 589 -5.10 -47.44 17.47
C GLY A 589 -5.25 -47.73 15.97
N ILE A 590 -4.91 -48.93 15.50
CA ILE A 590 -5.16 -49.38 14.12
C ILE A 590 -6.49 -50.12 14.07
N CYS A 591 -7.22 -49.92 12.98
CA CYS A 591 -8.39 -50.73 12.74
C CYS A 591 -8.07 -52.17 12.34
N LEU A 592 -8.55 -53.14 13.11
CA LEU A 592 -8.41 -54.54 12.75
C LEU A 592 -9.32 -54.95 11.57
N ASP A 593 -10.43 -54.25 11.32
CA ASP A 593 -11.28 -54.51 10.15
C ASP A 593 -10.65 -54.06 8.83
N GLU A 594 -9.78 -53.05 8.84
CA GLU A 594 -8.98 -52.60 7.69
C GLU A 594 -7.74 -53.46 7.52
N ALA A 595 -7.19 -53.98 8.63
CA ALA A 595 -6.04 -54.88 8.62
C ALA A 595 -6.38 -56.31 8.17
N ASP A 596 -7.62 -56.78 8.38
CA ASP A 596 -8.15 -58.07 7.88
C ASP A 596 -8.56 -57.91 6.41
N VAL A 597 -7.55 -57.71 5.56
CA VAL A 597 -7.70 -57.42 4.12
C VAL A 597 -8.26 -58.64 3.38
N ASP A 598 -7.97 -59.86 3.85
CA ASP A 598 -8.40 -61.10 3.20
C ASP A 598 -9.71 -61.70 3.74
N PHE A 599 -10.33 -61.04 4.74
CA PHE A 599 -11.58 -61.45 5.38
C PHE A 599 -11.51 -62.84 6.04
N SER A 600 -10.35 -63.20 6.60
CA SER A 600 -10.14 -64.47 7.29
C SER A 600 -10.69 -64.47 8.72
N ALA A 601 -10.97 -63.30 9.30
CA ALA A 601 -11.58 -63.19 10.62
C ALA A 601 -13.01 -63.77 10.69
N PRO A 602 -13.42 -64.40 11.81
CA PRO A 602 -14.70 -65.11 11.94
C PRO A 602 -15.94 -64.20 12.03
N GLY A 603 -15.75 -62.88 12.13
CA GLY A 603 -16.80 -61.88 12.20
C GLY A 603 -16.23 -60.47 12.26
N ARG A 604 -17.09 -59.48 11.98
CA ARG A 604 -16.77 -58.05 12.10
C ARG A 604 -17.64 -57.42 13.20
N PRO A 605 -17.08 -56.54 14.07
CA PRO A 605 -15.71 -56.05 14.05
C PRO A 605 -14.68 -57.14 14.42
N VAL A 606 -13.48 -57.06 13.85
CA VAL A 606 -12.36 -57.92 14.22
C VAL A 606 -11.86 -57.53 15.61
N GLU A 607 -11.96 -58.45 16.57
CA GLU A 607 -11.57 -58.21 17.97
C GLU A 607 -10.21 -58.85 18.33
N ASP A 608 -9.73 -59.80 17.52
CA ASP A 608 -8.50 -60.56 17.80
C ASP A 608 -7.43 -60.24 16.74
N PRO A 609 -6.36 -59.48 17.08
CA PRO A 609 -5.31 -59.14 16.14
C PRO A 609 -4.52 -60.37 15.66
N LEU A 610 -4.65 -61.53 16.31
CA LEU A 610 -4.05 -62.79 15.84
C LEU A 610 -4.72 -63.33 14.58
N THR A 611 -5.87 -62.77 14.18
CA THR A 611 -6.48 -63.07 12.90
C THR A 611 -5.79 -62.35 11.74
N ILE A 612 -5.05 -61.27 12.01
CA ILE A 612 -4.25 -60.59 10.99
C ILE A 612 -2.94 -61.33 10.81
N ASP A 613 -2.68 -61.79 9.58
CA ASP A 613 -1.51 -62.62 9.31
C ASP A 613 -0.79 -62.26 7.99
N GLY A 614 0.14 -63.12 7.58
CA GLY A 614 0.93 -62.87 6.36
C GLY A 614 0.11 -62.91 5.07
N ALA A 615 -1.11 -63.46 5.09
CA ALA A 615 -2.03 -63.45 3.97
C ALA A 615 -2.57 -62.04 3.73
N ASP A 616 -3.00 -61.33 4.78
CA ASP A 616 -3.44 -59.93 4.69
C ASP A 616 -2.37 -59.03 4.09
N LEU A 617 -1.13 -59.15 4.60
CA LEU A 617 0.01 -58.42 4.09
C LEU A 617 0.29 -58.75 2.61
N SER A 618 0.13 -60.01 2.23
CA SER A 618 0.34 -60.43 0.83
C SER A 618 -0.69 -59.82 -0.10
N VAL A 619 -1.95 -59.69 0.34
CA VAL A 619 -3.02 -59.05 -0.44
C VAL A 619 -2.79 -57.54 -0.55
N LEU A 620 -2.36 -56.88 0.53
CA LEU A 620 -2.01 -55.46 0.52
C LEU A 620 -0.82 -55.17 -0.43
N ILE A 621 0.23 -56.00 -0.40
CA ILE A 621 1.38 -55.89 -1.34
C ILE A 621 0.94 -56.12 -2.79
N ASP A 622 0.04 -57.07 -3.04
CA ASP A 622 -0.47 -57.34 -4.39
C ASP A 622 -1.19 -56.11 -4.97
N ALA A 623 -2.08 -55.50 -4.17
CA ALA A 623 -2.80 -54.29 -4.54
C ALA A 623 -1.88 -53.09 -4.75
N LEU A 624 -0.82 -52.93 -3.95
CA LEU A 624 0.10 -51.79 -4.06
C LEU A 624 1.11 -51.91 -5.21
N PHE A 625 1.70 -53.09 -5.42
CA PHE A 625 2.92 -53.20 -6.24
C PHE A 625 2.84 -54.20 -7.39
N VAL A 626 1.94 -55.18 -7.33
CA VAL A 626 1.89 -56.29 -8.31
C VAL A 626 0.80 -56.06 -9.35
N ASN A 627 -0.40 -55.69 -8.90
CA ASN A 627 -1.54 -55.39 -9.76
C ASN A 627 -2.33 -54.18 -9.22
N PRO A 628 -1.88 -52.94 -9.47
CA PRO A 628 -2.53 -51.72 -8.98
C PRO A 628 -3.91 -51.43 -9.60
N ALA A 629 -4.42 -52.31 -10.46
CA ALA A 629 -5.82 -52.30 -10.91
C ALA A 629 -6.71 -53.25 -10.08
N HIS A 630 -6.16 -53.93 -9.07
CA HIS A 630 -6.87 -54.80 -8.16
C HIS A 630 -7.34 -53.98 -6.95
N PHE A 631 -8.61 -53.57 -6.98
CA PHE A 631 -9.21 -52.84 -5.88
C PHE A 631 -9.51 -53.76 -4.70
N LEU A 632 -9.07 -53.36 -3.52
CA LEU A 632 -9.44 -54.03 -2.29
C LEU A 632 -10.96 -53.87 -2.02
N PRO A 633 -11.63 -54.92 -1.50
CA PRO A 633 -13.07 -54.86 -1.21
C PRO A 633 -13.41 -53.79 -0.17
N SER A 634 -14.68 -53.42 -0.11
CA SER A 634 -15.22 -52.66 1.02
C SER A 634 -15.17 -53.48 2.31
N CYS A 635 -15.05 -52.85 3.48
CA CYS A 635 -14.96 -53.59 4.74
C CYS A 635 -16.24 -54.38 5.12
N ASP A 636 -17.31 -54.33 4.31
CA ASP A 636 -18.46 -55.26 4.39
C ASP A 636 -18.32 -56.50 3.48
N GLY A 637 -17.17 -56.63 2.80
CA GLY A 637 -16.85 -57.68 1.84
C GLY A 637 -17.45 -57.45 0.46
N THR A 638 -18.13 -56.33 0.22
CA THR A 638 -18.66 -56.02 -1.11
C THR A 638 -17.54 -55.53 -2.05
N PRO A 639 -17.62 -55.85 -3.35
CA PRO A 639 -16.61 -55.37 -4.29
C PRO A 639 -16.66 -53.85 -4.47
N ASN A 640 -15.47 -53.26 -4.59
CA ASN A 640 -15.27 -51.83 -4.69
C ASN A 640 -14.84 -51.45 -6.13
N TYR A 641 -15.79 -51.46 -7.07
CA TYR A 641 -15.54 -51.27 -8.51
C TYR A 641 -15.79 -49.84 -9.01
#